data_AF-A0A0R0IFZ0-F1
#
_entry.id   AF-A0A0R0IFZ0-F1
#
_cell.length_a   1.000
_cell.length_b   1.000
_cell.length_c   1.000
_cell.angle_alpha   90.00
_cell.angle_beta   90.00
_cell.angle_gamma   90.00
#
_symmetry.space_group_name_H-M   'P 1'
#
loop_
_entity.id
_entity.type
_entity.pdbx_description
1 polymer ?
#
loop_
_entity_poly.entity_id
_entity_poly.type
_entity_poly.pdbx_seq_one_letter_code
_entity_poly.pdbx_strand_id
1 'polypeptide(L)'
;MAQQRAKERCLQHQRIEINLEDFPLDLGKRIKISVYHPNDRDKIRRAYLQRGPCQPTQHNFPQRKIGKSLRRFCPSWFNEFGNWLEYSIEKDVAFCLCCYLFRHDFGKQSGGDTFVIEGFTNWNKKERLSSHVGASIDCIHFLLKQGLAFRGHDESTNSANQGNFLELLRFLVEHNESINHVVLENASENHQLIAPKIQKDIVNAAALETTNVIITNLGDELFAIIVDEARDISNQEQMTIALRYVNKKGSIVERFFGMVHVKDTTVLLLKMTIDELFCKHGLSISRICGQGYDGASNMQGEFSGHKSLILKENSSVFYVHCFAHQLQLTIVVVAKNHIQVASLFNLMSTLLNVVGGSCKRHGMLREKQINYVREALGKGEIPSGQGLNQETSLKRVVDTRWGSHYATLINLILMYSSIIDVLEIIKEDGSNAHQRAEANGLLHLLKDFDFAFTLHLMKNVLGISNELSQALQRKDQDIINAMNLVNITKLRLQTMRSRRGGKAQAITTEHHYRVELFYTVVDMQLHELNDHFTETNTQLLLCMNCLNPTNLFSTFDKARIIEFANNVEFLSLKGIKNLSEKLVETGRHIVYPLVYLLLKLAMIFPVVTSTVEKAFSTMKIVKNRLCNRLRDAWMNDCLITYIEKDVFNKIDNELII
;
A
#
# COMPACT_ATOMS: atom_id res chain seq x y z
N MET A 1 -51.95 23.04 -2.59
CA MET A 1 -50.63 23.70 -2.50
C MET A 1 -50.33 24.31 -1.11
N ALA A 2 -51.22 25.12 -0.52
CA ALA A 2 -50.97 25.76 0.79
C ALA A 2 -50.83 24.76 1.95
N GLN A 3 -51.71 23.74 2.03
CA GLN A 3 -51.64 22.70 3.06
C GLN A 3 -50.34 21.87 3.00
N GLN A 4 -49.86 21.56 1.80
CA GLN A 4 -48.60 20.81 1.62
C GLN A 4 -47.40 21.62 2.11
N ARG A 5 -47.33 22.92 1.76
CA ARG A 5 -46.27 23.82 2.24
C ARG A 5 -46.30 24.02 3.76
N ALA A 6 -47.48 24.01 4.38
CA ALA A 6 -47.61 24.08 5.83
C ALA A 6 -47.06 22.80 6.51
N LYS A 7 -47.36 21.62 5.95
CA LYS A 7 -46.85 20.33 6.43
C LYS A 7 -45.32 20.24 6.28
N GLU A 8 -44.78 20.69 5.15
CA GLU A 8 -43.33 20.75 4.90
C GLU A 8 -42.60 21.67 5.89
N ARG A 9 -43.15 22.86 6.18
CA ARG A 9 -42.56 23.78 7.18
C ARG A 9 -42.56 23.19 8.60
N CYS A 10 -43.63 22.46 8.96
CA CYS A 10 -43.77 21.81 10.26
C CYS A 10 -42.66 20.75 10.48
N LEU A 11 -42.42 19.89 9.47
CA LEU A 11 -41.39 18.84 9.51
C LEU A 11 -39.95 19.39 9.58
N GLN A 12 -39.70 20.59 9.07
CA GLN A 12 -38.37 21.23 9.13
C GLN A 12 -38.08 21.90 10.47
N HIS A 13 -39.09 22.38 11.21
CA HIS A 13 -38.91 23.23 12.40
C HIS A 13 -39.35 22.58 13.72
N GLN A 14 -40.20 21.55 13.71
CA GLN A 14 -40.55 20.79 14.92
C GLN A 14 -39.91 19.41 14.92
N ARG A 15 -39.28 19.05 16.06
CA ARG A 15 -38.91 17.67 16.37
C ARG A 15 -40.18 16.85 16.58
N ILE A 16 -40.75 16.34 15.50
CA ILE A 16 -41.81 15.32 15.57
C ILE A 16 -41.11 13.99 15.77
N GLU A 17 -41.54 13.22 16.76
CA GLU A 17 -41.02 11.87 17.02
C GLU A 17 -41.33 10.98 15.80
N ILE A 18 -40.28 10.61 15.06
CA ILE A 18 -40.42 9.89 13.80
C ILE A 18 -40.58 8.39 14.09
N ASN A 19 -41.81 7.88 14.01
CA ASN A 19 -42.05 6.44 14.00
C ASN A 19 -41.65 5.87 12.63
N LEU A 20 -40.63 5.02 12.63
CA LEU A 20 -40.08 4.45 11.40
C LEU A 20 -41.10 3.51 10.71
N GLU A 21 -42.01 2.88 11.45
CA GLU A 21 -42.98 1.92 10.91
C GLU A 21 -43.97 2.56 9.92
N ASP A 22 -44.30 3.84 10.09
CA ASP A 22 -45.28 4.55 9.26
C ASP A 22 -44.73 5.01 7.90
N PHE A 23 -43.46 4.73 7.60
CA PHE A 23 -42.79 5.24 6.41
C PHE A 23 -43.27 4.51 5.16
N PRO A 24 -43.79 5.21 4.14
CA PRO A 24 -44.33 4.55 2.96
C PRO A 24 -43.25 3.78 2.19
N LEU A 25 -43.58 2.54 1.83
CA LEU A 25 -42.75 1.68 0.97
C LEU A 25 -42.63 2.26 -0.44
N ASP A 26 -43.75 2.68 -1.03
CA ASP A 26 -43.80 3.23 -2.38
C ASP A 26 -43.14 4.63 -2.42
N LEU A 27 -42.07 4.74 -3.21
CA LEU A 27 -41.30 5.98 -3.39
C LEU A 27 -42.15 7.14 -3.91
N GLY A 28 -43.21 6.85 -4.67
CA GLY A 28 -44.20 7.82 -5.13
C GLY A 28 -44.90 8.57 -3.99
N LYS A 29 -44.96 7.97 -2.80
CA LYS A 29 -45.57 8.52 -1.57
C LYS A 29 -44.55 9.13 -0.60
N ARG A 30 -43.26 8.91 -0.82
CA ARG A 30 -42.22 9.35 0.12
C ARG A 30 -42.03 10.86 0.06
N ILE A 31 -41.79 11.47 1.21
CA ILE A 31 -41.47 12.90 1.33
C ILE A 31 -39.98 13.09 1.06
N LYS A 32 -39.59 14.12 0.31
CA LYS A 32 -38.18 14.43 0.04
C LYS A 32 -37.36 14.47 1.34
N ILE A 33 -36.16 13.87 1.32
CA ILE A 33 -35.30 13.76 2.51
C ILE A 33 -34.99 15.13 3.13
N SER A 34 -34.88 16.16 2.29
CA SER A 34 -34.66 17.56 2.68
C SER A 34 -35.80 18.21 3.48
N VAL A 35 -37.02 17.66 3.42
CA VAL A 35 -38.16 18.14 4.20
C VAL A 35 -38.05 17.70 5.65
N TYR A 36 -37.36 16.59 5.94
CA TYR A 36 -37.09 16.19 7.31
C TYR A 36 -36.04 17.10 7.96
N HIS A 37 -36.14 17.22 9.28
CA HIS A 37 -35.19 17.95 10.11
C HIS A 37 -33.76 17.41 9.92
N PRO A 38 -32.74 18.28 9.76
CA PRO A 38 -31.37 17.88 9.40
C PRO A 38 -30.77 16.74 10.26
N ASN A 39 -31.06 16.72 11.56
CA ASN A 39 -30.54 15.71 12.49
C ASN A 39 -31.20 14.32 12.34
N ASP A 40 -32.36 14.24 11.69
CA ASP A 40 -33.09 12.98 11.48
C ASP A 40 -32.85 12.38 10.10
N ARG A 41 -32.36 13.17 9.14
CA ARG A 41 -32.15 12.75 7.75
C ARG A 41 -31.30 11.49 7.64
N ASP A 42 -30.23 11.38 8.43
CA ASP A 42 -29.35 10.20 8.38
C ASP A 42 -29.98 8.97 9.04
N LYS A 43 -30.79 9.15 10.09
CA LYS A 43 -31.60 8.07 10.67
C LYS A 43 -32.61 7.54 9.64
N ILE A 44 -33.26 8.44 8.90
CA ILE A 44 -34.22 8.11 7.85
C ILE A 44 -33.55 7.42 6.66
N ARG A 45 -32.39 7.92 6.21
CA ARG A 45 -31.61 7.27 5.14
C ARG A 45 -31.26 5.84 5.51
N ARG A 46 -30.76 5.64 6.73
CA ARG A 46 -30.47 4.30 7.26
C ARG A 46 -31.69 3.39 7.27
N ALA A 47 -32.85 3.89 7.69
CA ALA A 47 -34.07 3.10 7.71
C ALA A 47 -34.53 2.67 6.30
N TYR A 48 -34.45 3.54 5.30
CA TYR A 48 -34.77 3.17 3.91
C TYR A 48 -33.74 2.21 3.31
N LEU A 49 -32.44 2.41 3.58
CA LEU A 49 -31.38 1.50 3.14
C LEU A 49 -31.59 0.09 3.73
N GLN A 50 -31.94 -0.01 5.01
CA GLN A 50 -32.22 -1.30 5.66
C GLN A 50 -33.46 -2.02 5.10
N ARG A 51 -34.45 -1.27 4.59
CA ARG A 51 -35.65 -1.85 3.96
C ARG A 51 -35.40 -2.32 2.53
N GLY A 52 -34.39 -1.77 1.86
CA GLY A 52 -34.13 -2.01 0.45
C GLY A 52 -35.15 -1.35 -0.50
N PRO A 53 -34.96 -1.52 -1.81
CA PRO A 53 -35.82 -0.94 -2.83
C PRO A 53 -37.22 -1.58 -2.89
N CYS A 54 -38.25 -0.78 -3.15
CA CYS A 54 -39.60 -1.28 -3.38
C CYS A 54 -39.73 -1.96 -4.75
N GLN A 55 -39.82 -3.29 -4.76
CA GLN A 55 -39.81 -4.11 -5.98
C GLN A 55 -41.03 -5.05 -6.02
N PRO A 56 -42.19 -4.56 -6.49
CA PRO A 56 -43.42 -5.34 -6.52
C PRO A 56 -43.42 -6.37 -7.66
N THR A 57 -42.79 -7.52 -7.44
CA THR A 57 -42.59 -8.58 -8.45
C THR A 57 -43.89 -9.21 -8.95
N GLN A 58 -44.94 -9.25 -8.12
CA GLN A 58 -46.26 -9.82 -8.47
C GLN A 58 -47.28 -8.80 -8.99
N HIS A 59 -46.88 -7.53 -9.19
CA HIS A 59 -47.78 -6.49 -9.68
C HIS A 59 -48.06 -6.63 -11.18
N ASN A 60 -49.31 -6.41 -11.61
CA ASN A 60 -49.64 -6.38 -13.03
C ASN A 60 -49.31 -5.01 -13.63
N PHE A 61 -48.08 -4.88 -14.13
CA PHE A 61 -47.54 -3.63 -14.69
C PHE A 61 -48.37 -3.10 -15.87
N PRO A 62 -48.89 -1.85 -15.78
CA PRO A 62 -49.66 -1.23 -16.85
C PRO A 62 -48.88 -1.11 -18.16
N GLN A 63 -49.60 -1.20 -19.28
CA GLN A 63 -49.04 -0.92 -20.60
C GLN A 63 -49.24 0.55 -20.96
N ARG A 64 -48.22 1.16 -21.54
CA ARG A 64 -48.31 2.49 -22.16
C ARG A 64 -47.75 2.45 -23.58
N LYS A 65 -48.23 3.36 -24.42
CA LYS A 65 -47.72 3.51 -25.79
C LYS A 65 -46.37 4.23 -25.76
N ILE A 66 -45.31 3.53 -26.15
CA ILE A 66 -43.95 4.10 -26.28
C ILE A 66 -43.50 3.89 -27.73
N GLY A 67 -43.43 4.98 -28.49
CA GLY A 67 -43.24 4.93 -29.94
C GLY A 67 -44.41 4.23 -30.63
N LYS A 68 -44.10 3.20 -31.43
CA LYS A 68 -45.09 2.43 -32.20
C LYS A 68 -45.69 1.22 -31.44
N SER A 69 -45.21 0.92 -30.23
CA SER A 69 -45.56 -0.31 -29.51
C SER A 69 -46.13 -0.03 -28.12
N LEU A 70 -47.02 -0.89 -27.64
CA LEU A 70 -47.41 -0.94 -26.24
C LEU A 70 -46.31 -1.64 -25.44
N ARG A 71 -45.79 -0.96 -24.41
CA ARG A 71 -44.73 -1.46 -23.54
C ARG A 71 -45.14 -1.32 -22.08
N ARG A 72 -44.64 -2.21 -21.24
CA ARG A 72 -44.79 -2.19 -19.77
C ARG A 72 -43.42 -2.30 -19.12
N PHE A 73 -43.31 -1.95 -17.84
CA PHE A 73 -42.13 -2.24 -17.05
C PHE A 73 -41.85 -3.75 -17.06
N CYS A 74 -40.58 -4.15 -17.16
CA CYS A 74 -40.18 -5.54 -17.19
C CYS A 74 -39.72 -5.99 -15.79
N PRO A 75 -40.46 -6.90 -15.11
CA PRO A 75 -40.11 -7.31 -13.75
C PRO A 75 -38.72 -7.94 -13.63
N SER A 76 -38.19 -8.54 -14.69
CA SER A 76 -36.83 -9.11 -14.70
C SER A 76 -35.74 -8.05 -14.50
N TRP A 77 -36.04 -6.76 -14.71
CA TRP A 77 -35.10 -5.67 -14.39
C TRP A 77 -34.82 -5.55 -12.90
N PHE A 78 -35.70 -6.03 -12.02
CA PHE A 78 -35.38 -6.14 -10.60
C PHE A 78 -34.30 -7.17 -10.31
N ASN A 79 -34.12 -8.19 -11.15
CA ASN A 79 -33.03 -9.15 -10.97
C ASN A 79 -31.67 -8.55 -11.36
N GLU A 80 -31.67 -7.57 -12.27
CA GLU A 80 -30.45 -6.96 -12.82
C GLU A 80 -30.08 -5.65 -12.11
N PHE A 81 -31.06 -4.89 -11.65
CA PHE A 81 -30.86 -3.63 -10.92
C PHE A 81 -31.40 -3.73 -9.49
N GLY A 82 -31.29 -4.93 -8.91
CA GLY A 82 -31.94 -5.32 -7.67
C GLY A 82 -31.61 -4.44 -6.48
N ASN A 83 -30.42 -3.85 -6.46
CA ASN A 83 -29.92 -3.10 -5.31
C ASN A 83 -30.53 -1.68 -5.20
N TRP A 84 -31.00 -1.09 -6.31
CA TRP A 84 -31.38 0.33 -6.33
C TRP A 84 -32.66 0.64 -7.11
N LEU A 85 -33.08 -0.22 -8.05
CA LEU A 85 -34.25 0.05 -8.88
C LEU A 85 -35.53 -0.15 -8.07
N GLU A 86 -36.25 0.94 -7.86
CA GLU A 86 -37.57 0.94 -7.25
C GLU A 86 -38.66 1.12 -8.31
N TYR A 87 -39.85 0.63 -8.02
CA TYR A 87 -41.03 0.88 -8.82
C TYR A 87 -42.18 1.36 -7.96
N SER A 88 -42.80 2.47 -8.36
CA SER A 88 -43.99 3.02 -7.74
C SER A 88 -45.24 2.46 -8.40
N ILE A 89 -46.02 1.68 -7.65
CA ILE A 89 -47.30 1.15 -8.11
C ILE A 89 -48.27 2.30 -8.36
N GLU A 90 -48.30 3.28 -7.46
CA GLU A 90 -49.25 4.39 -7.54
C GLU A 90 -49.00 5.28 -8.76
N LYS A 91 -47.73 5.54 -9.09
CA LYS A 91 -47.36 6.44 -10.18
C LYS A 91 -47.12 5.72 -11.51
N ASP A 92 -47.00 4.39 -11.51
CA ASP A 92 -46.61 3.60 -12.68
C ASP A 92 -45.28 4.13 -13.25
N VAL A 93 -44.23 4.21 -12.41
CA VAL A 93 -42.91 4.73 -12.79
C VAL A 93 -41.79 4.07 -11.98
N ALA A 94 -40.58 4.03 -12.53
CA ALA A 94 -39.41 3.53 -11.83
C ALA A 94 -38.58 4.66 -11.21
N PHE A 95 -38.00 4.42 -10.04
CA PHE A 95 -37.16 5.38 -9.32
C PHE A 95 -35.81 4.75 -8.99
N CYS A 96 -34.81 5.57 -8.66
CA CYS A 96 -33.54 5.10 -8.12
C CYS A 96 -33.51 5.39 -6.62
N LEU A 97 -33.43 4.33 -5.79
CA LEU A 97 -33.33 4.45 -4.33
C LEU A 97 -32.18 5.37 -3.94
N CYS A 98 -31.00 5.19 -4.53
CA CYS A 98 -29.81 6.00 -4.24
C CYS A 98 -30.06 7.48 -4.59
N CYS A 99 -30.67 7.77 -5.73
CA CYS A 99 -31.01 9.14 -6.11
C CYS A 99 -32.01 9.79 -5.14
N TYR A 100 -33.00 9.03 -4.67
CA TYR A 100 -33.97 9.52 -3.68
C TYR A 100 -33.31 9.84 -2.32
N LEU A 101 -32.43 8.96 -1.84
CA LEU A 101 -31.81 9.09 -0.51
C LEU A 101 -30.82 10.25 -0.41
N PHE A 102 -30.07 10.52 -1.48
CA PHE A 102 -28.92 11.44 -1.43
C PHE A 102 -29.16 12.78 -2.13
N ARG A 103 -30.38 13.06 -2.63
CA ARG A 103 -30.74 14.36 -3.22
C ARG A 103 -30.49 15.53 -2.26
N HIS A 104 -29.89 16.60 -2.79
CA HIS A 104 -29.84 17.92 -2.16
C HIS A 104 -30.94 18.84 -2.70
N ASP A 105 -31.51 19.70 -1.85
CA ASP A 105 -32.42 20.77 -2.25
C ASP A 105 -31.60 22.05 -2.54
N PHE A 106 -31.32 22.30 -3.80
CA PHE A 106 -31.03 23.65 -4.30
C PHE A 106 -32.28 24.11 -5.09
N GLY A 107 -32.64 25.39 -4.96
CA GLY A 107 -33.95 25.93 -5.35
C GLY A 107 -34.39 25.65 -6.80
N LYS A 108 -35.68 25.91 -7.10
CA LYS A 108 -36.33 25.67 -8.39
C LYS A 108 -35.60 26.36 -9.55
N GLN A 109 -34.73 25.63 -10.22
CA GLN A 109 -34.33 25.88 -11.61
C GLN A 109 -34.68 24.62 -12.42
N SER A 110 -34.77 24.79 -13.73
CA SER A 110 -35.66 24.07 -14.63
C SER A 110 -34.98 22.86 -15.28
N GLY A 111 -35.36 21.61 -14.95
CA GLY A 111 -34.99 20.43 -15.76
C GLY A 111 -35.10 19.03 -15.13
N GLY A 112 -36.24 18.34 -15.35
CA GLY A 112 -36.42 16.87 -15.54
C GLY A 112 -36.21 15.86 -14.39
N ASP A 113 -37.08 15.75 -13.39
CA ASP A 113 -36.93 14.87 -12.21
C ASP A 113 -37.12 13.34 -12.45
N THR A 114 -36.59 12.76 -13.54
CA THR A 114 -36.94 11.41 -14.00
C THR A 114 -36.74 10.29 -12.95
N PHE A 115 -35.63 10.15 -12.23
CA PHE A 115 -35.48 9.01 -11.27
C PHE A 115 -35.85 9.34 -9.81
N VAL A 116 -36.45 10.51 -9.53
CA VAL A 116 -36.78 10.93 -8.15
C VAL A 116 -38.18 11.52 -7.96
N ILE A 117 -38.67 12.41 -8.84
CA ILE A 117 -40.04 12.99 -8.69
C ILE A 117 -40.98 12.51 -9.79
N GLU A 118 -40.56 12.66 -11.05
CA GLU A 118 -41.37 12.32 -12.23
C GLU A 118 -41.48 10.81 -12.38
N GLY A 119 -40.37 10.10 -12.19
CA GLY A 119 -40.28 8.68 -12.40
C GLY A 119 -39.88 8.31 -13.84
N PHE A 120 -39.03 7.28 -13.97
CA PHE A 120 -38.58 6.75 -15.24
C PHE A 120 -39.68 5.91 -15.87
N THR A 121 -40.01 6.22 -17.13
CA THR A 121 -41.12 5.60 -17.87
C THR A 121 -40.70 5.06 -19.24
N ASN A 122 -39.45 5.28 -19.64
CA ASN A 122 -38.96 4.91 -20.97
C ASN A 122 -38.61 3.42 -21.03
N TRP A 123 -39.64 2.58 -20.97
CA TRP A 123 -39.51 1.11 -20.93
C TRP A 123 -38.82 0.49 -22.16
N ASN A 124 -38.53 1.28 -23.19
CA ASN A 124 -37.78 0.87 -24.39
C ASN A 124 -36.27 1.09 -24.31
N LYS A 125 -35.77 1.78 -23.29
CA LYS A 125 -34.34 2.15 -23.15
C LYS A 125 -33.76 1.57 -21.86
N LYS A 126 -33.68 0.24 -21.79
CA LYS A 126 -33.16 -0.47 -20.61
C LYS A 126 -31.72 -0.07 -20.31
N GLU A 127 -30.93 0.15 -21.37
CA GLU A 127 -29.51 0.55 -21.29
C GLU A 127 -29.30 1.83 -20.45
N ARG A 128 -30.32 2.69 -20.34
CA ARG A 128 -30.28 3.89 -19.49
C ARG A 128 -30.25 3.57 -18.00
N LEU A 129 -30.83 2.45 -17.58
CA LEU A 129 -30.74 1.98 -16.19
C LEU A 129 -29.30 1.58 -15.87
N SER A 130 -28.67 0.76 -16.72
CA SER A 130 -27.26 0.36 -16.56
C SER A 130 -26.31 1.56 -16.59
N SER A 131 -26.52 2.50 -17.52
CA SER A 131 -25.62 3.65 -17.72
C SER A 131 -25.71 4.69 -16.59
N HIS A 132 -26.84 4.79 -15.91
CA HIS A 132 -27.14 5.88 -14.97
C HIS A 132 -26.18 5.90 -13.76
N VAL A 133 -25.92 4.76 -13.15
CA VAL A 133 -25.03 4.66 -11.98
C VAL A 133 -23.61 4.24 -12.38
N GLY A 134 -23.47 3.45 -13.46
CA GLY A 134 -22.21 2.87 -13.89
C GLY A 134 -21.13 3.90 -14.24
N ALA A 135 -21.47 4.97 -14.98
CA ALA A 135 -20.47 5.89 -15.51
C ALA A 135 -19.65 6.62 -14.43
N SER A 136 -20.29 7.06 -13.34
CA SER A 136 -19.59 7.73 -12.24
C SER A 136 -18.70 6.75 -11.47
N ILE A 137 -19.15 5.51 -11.29
CA ILE A 137 -18.37 4.48 -10.61
C ILE A 137 -17.17 4.07 -11.47
N ASP A 138 -17.34 3.93 -12.79
CA ASP A 138 -16.25 3.64 -13.72
C ASP A 138 -15.15 4.72 -13.65
N CYS A 139 -15.54 5.99 -13.61
CA CYS A 139 -14.59 7.09 -13.42
C CYS A 139 -13.86 6.99 -12.08
N ILE A 140 -14.59 6.75 -10.98
CA ILE A 140 -13.99 6.63 -9.64
C ILE A 140 -13.06 5.42 -9.57
N HIS A 141 -13.48 4.27 -10.09
CA HIS A 141 -12.68 3.06 -10.18
C HIS A 141 -11.38 3.33 -10.92
N PHE A 142 -11.43 3.98 -12.07
CA PHE A 142 -10.24 4.38 -12.81
C PHE A 142 -9.31 5.27 -11.98
N LEU A 143 -9.83 6.31 -11.34
CA LEU A 143 -9.02 7.24 -10.54
C LEU A 143 -8.37 6.56 -9.34
N LEU A 144 -9.12 5.72 -8.62
CA LEU A 144 -8.60 4.93 -7.48
C LEU A 144 -7.48 3.99 -7.92
N LYS A 145 -7.71 3.24 -9.01
CA LYS A 145 -6.72 2.30 -9.57
C LYS A 145 -5.43 2.99 -9.99
N GLN A 146 -5.51 4.23 -10.47
CA GLN A 146 -4.35 5.02 -10.91
C GLN A 146 -3.76 5.90 -9.80
N GLY A 147 -4.42 6.04 -8.66
CA GLY A 147 -3.98 6.89 -7.55
C GLY A 147 -4.04 8.38 -7.90
N LEU A 148 -4.98 8.77 -8.76
CA LEU A 148 -5.12 10.13 -9.27
C LEU A 148 -6.00 10.99 -8.37
N ALA A 149 -5.69 12.29 -8.32
CA ALA A 149 -6.56 13.28 -7.68
C ALA A 149 -7.90 13.34 -8.41
N PHE A 150 -9.01 13.50 -7.68
CA PHE A 150 -10.35 13.52 -8.29
C PHE A 150 -10.71 14.92 -8.79
N ARG A 151 -10.38 15.94 -7.99
CA ARG A 151 -10.91 17.30 -8.10
C ARG A 151 -9.90 18.30 -8.64
N GLY A 152 -10.41 19.29 -9.35
CA GLY A 152 -9.65 20.45 -9.82
C GLY A 152 -9.60 21.57 -8.77
N HIS A 153 -8.73 22.56 -8.99
CA HIS A 153 -8.75 23.79 -8.19
C HIS A 153 -10.01 24.63 -8.47
N ASP A 154 -10.45 24.62 -9.73
CA ASP A 154 -11.67 25.27 -10.21
C ASP A 154 -12.47 24.25 -11.02
N GLU A 155 -13.62 23.83 -10.49
CA GLU A 155 -14.56 22.91 -11.16
C GLU A 155 -15.71 23.65 -11.85
N SER A 156 -15.65 24.98 -11.94
CA SER A 156 -16.66 25.77 -12.65
C SER A 156 -16.70 25.40 -14.13
N THR A 157 -17.83 25.62 -14.78
CA THR A 157 -18.01 25.34 -16.22
C THR A 157 -17.07 26.13 -17.13
N ASN A 158 -16.44 27.19 -16.61
CA ASN A 158 -15.52 28.06 -17.34
C ASN A 158 -14.05 27.66 -17.13
N SER A 159 -13.78 26.67 -16.28
CA SER A 159 -12.42 26.19 -16.03
C SER A 159 -11.92 25.35 -17.21
N ALA A 160 -10.68 25.58 -17.63
CA ALA A 160 -10.00 24.75 -18.63
C ALA A 160 -9.58 23.37 -18.09
N ASN A 161 -9.71 23.14 -16.78
CA ASN A 161 -9.45 21.85 -16.15
C ASN A 161 -10.33 21.72 -14.91
N GLN A 162 -11.47 21.05 -15.06
CA GLN A 162 -12.44 20.85 -13.98
C GLN A 162 -12.03 19.74 -13.00
N GLY A 163 -10.85 19.14 -13.17
CA GLY A 163 -10.37 18.02 -12.38
C GLY A 163 -10.63 16.66 -13.03
N ASN A 164 -9.77 15.70 -12.72
CA ASN A 164 -9.72 14.42 -13.46
C ASN A 164 -11.05 13.66 -13.47
N PHE A 165 -11.86 13.74 -12.40
CA PHE A 165 -13.15 13.05 -12.38
C PHE A 165 -14.14 13.64 -13.39
N LEU A 166 -14.30 14.97 -13.42
CA LEU A 166 -15.21 15.63 -14.36
C LEU A 166 -14.72 15.53 -15.80
N GLU A 167 -13.40 15.68 -16.02
CA GLU A 167 -12.78 15.51 -17.34
C GLU A 167 -12.95 14.07 -17.87
N LEU A 168 -12.76 13.07 -17.01
CA LEU A 168 -12.96 11.67 -17.40
C LEU A 168 -14.43 11.35 -17.66
N LEU A 169 -15.34 11.92 -16.87
CA LEU A 169 -16.77 11.73 -17.05
C LEU A 169 -17.25 12.40 -18.36
N ARG A 170 -16.75 13.59 -18.68
CA ARG A 170 -16.97 14.24 -19.99
C ARG A 170 -16.44 13.39 -21.13
N PHE A 171 -15.22 12.87 -21.00
CA PHE A 171 -14.63 11.96 -21.97
C PHE A 171 -15.52 10.73 -22.21
N LEU A 172 -16.03 10.08 -21.14
CA LEU A 172 -16.96 8.95 -21.28
C LEU A 172 -18.27 9.37 -21.96
N VAL A 173 -18.81 10.54 -21.63
CA VAL A 173 -20.02 11.11 -22.24
C VAL A 173 -19.85 11.33 -23.73
N GLU A 174 -18.71 11.88 -24.18
CA GLU A 174 -18.42 12.11 -25.60
C GLU A 174 -18.32 10.81 -26.43
N HIS A 175 -17.91 9.71 -25.78
CA HIS A 175 -17.66 8.44 -26.44
C HIS A 175 -18.76 7.40 -26.22
N ASN A 176 -19.81 7.73 -25.46
CA ASN A 176 -20.91 6.82 -25.18
C ASN A 176 -22.25 7.56 -25.14
N GLU A 177 -23.06 7.39 -26.20
CA GLU A 177 -24.36 8.04 -26.35
C GLU A 177 -25.36 7.66 -25.25
N SER A 178 -25.31 6.43 -24.72
CA SER A 178 -26.22 6.01 -23.64
C SER A 178 -25.89 6.73 -22.33
N ILE A 179 -24.60 6.92 -22.03
CA ILE A 179 -24.11 7.71 -20.90
C ILE A 179 -24.40 9.20 -21.10
N ASN A 180 -24.19 9.71 -22.32
CA ASN A 180 -24.44 11.10 -22.66
C ASN A 180 -25.87 11.53 -22.31
N HIS A 181 -26.86 10.65 -22.49
CA HIS A 181 -28.25 10.96 -22.16
C HIS A 181 -28.60 10.98 -20.66
N VAL A 182 -27.70 10.53 -19.77
CA VAL A 182 -28.04 10.29 -18.36
C VAL A 182 -27.04 10.88 -17.36
N VAL A 183 -25.99 11.57 -17.83
CA VAL A 183 -24.92 12.16 -16.99
C VAL A 183 -24.69 13.64 -17.36
N LEU A 184 -24.03 14.40 -16.48
CA LEU A 184 -23.70 15.82 -16.68
C LEU A 184 -24.92 16.68 -17.05
N GLU A 185 -24.80 17.56 -18.03
CA GLU A 185 -25.82 18.54 -18.45
C GLU A 185 -27.11 17.87 -18.95
N ASN A 186 -27.05 16.59 -19.33
CA ASN A 186 -28.17 15.79 -19.78
C ASN A 186 -28.80 14.93 -18.67
N ALA A 187 -28.10 14.74 -17.56
CA ALA A 187 -28.74 14.31 -16.32
C ALA A 187 -29.50 15.50 -15.76
N SER A 188 -30.64 15.26 -15.12
CA SER A 188 -31.31 16.35 -14.42
C SER A 188 -30.46 16.85 -13.27
N GLU A 189 -30.20 18.15 -13.23
CA GLU A 189 -29.39 18.92 -12.27
C GLU A 189 -28.57 18.11 -11.26
N ASN A 190 -29.22 17.52 -10.24
CA ASN A 190 -28.55 16.88 -9.12
C ASN A 190 -28.27 15.37 -9.31
N HIS A 191 -28.62 14.80 -10.46
CA HIS A 191 -28.53 13.37 -10.78
C HIS A 191 -27.22 13.00 -11.49
N GLN A 192 -26.26 13.92 -11.53
CA GLN A 192 -24.99 13.72 -12.22
C GLN A 192 -24.06 12.75 -11.47
N LEU A 193 -24.36 12.41 -10.20
CA LEU A 193 -23.51 11.64 -9.27
C LEU A 193 -22.09 12.23 -9.12
N ILE A 194 -21.91 13.51 -9.47
CA ILE A 194 -20.62 14.19 -9.43
C ILE A 194 -20.31 14.84 -8.09
N ALA A 195 -21.25 14.87 -7.14
CA ALA A 195 -21.08 15.62 -5.92
C ALA A 195 -19.90 15.06 -5.08
N PRO A 196 -19.06 15.92 -4.47
CA PRO A 196 -17.88 15.46 -3.71
C PRO A 196 -18.21 14.52 -2.56
N LYS A 197 -19.41 14.62 -1.97
CA LYS A 197 -19.88 13.72 -0.94
C LYS A 197 -20.23 12.33 -1.50
N ILE A 198 -20.85 12.27 -2.68
CA ILE A 198 -21.15 11.01 -3.35
C ILE A 198 -19.85 10.30 -3.75
N GLN A 199 -18.88 11.05 -4.28
CA GLN A 199 -17.55 10.48 -4.55
C GLN A 199 -16.94 9.86 -3.27
N LYS A 200 -17.05 10.53 -2.12
CA LYS A 200 -16.67 10.02 -0.79
C LYS A 200 -17.36 8.72 -0.41
N ASP A 201 -18.67 8.68 -0.59
CA ASP A 201 -19.45 7.50 -0.24
C ASP A 201 -19.10 6.31 -1.16
N ILE A 202 -18.92 6.52 -2.47
CA ILE A 202 -18.51 5.47 -3.43
C ILE A 202 -17.10 4.96 -3.14
N VAL A 203 -16.13 5.85 -2.87
CA VAL A 203 -14.76 5.43 -2.54
C VAL A 203 -14.73 4.65 -1.22
N ASN A 204 -15.52 5.07 -0.24
CA ASN A 204 -15.63 4.34 1.02
C ASN A 204 -16.24 2.94 0.82
N ALA A 205 -17.31 2.83 0.05
CA ALA A 205 -17.91 1.55 -0.32
C ALA A 205 -16.91 0.64 -1.04
N ALA A 206 -16.19 1.17 -2.04
CA ALA A 206 -15.15 0.44 -2.77
C ALA A 206 -14.04 -0.09 -1.84
N ALA A 207 -13.59 0.72 -0.87
CA ALA A 207 -12.61 0.31 0.12
C ALA A 207 -13.15 -0.75 1.08
N LEU A 208 -14.39 -0.59 1.57
CA LEU A 208 -15.06 -1.57 2.44
C LEU A 208 -15.20 -2.92 1.73
N GLU A 209 -15.69 -2.93 0.49
CA GLU A 209 -15.84 -4.17 -0.29
C GLU A 209 -14.47 -4.83 -0.57
N THR A 210 -13.43 -4.03 -0.84
CA THR A 210 -12.06 -4.54 -1.00
C THR A 210 -11.58 -5.23 0.29
N THR A 211 -11.78 -4.60 1.43
CA THR A 211 -11.41 -5.17 2.73
C THR A 211 -12.28 -6.40 3.07
N ASN A 212 -13.58 -6.39 2.75
CA ASN A 212 -14.47 -7.53 2.95
C ASN A 212 -14.02 -8.75 2.14
N VAL A 213 -13.57 -8.56 0.90
CA VAL A 213 -13.00 -9.66 0.09
C VAL A 213 -11.70 -10.19 0.72
N ILE A 214 -10.85 -9.32 1.27
CA ILE A 214 -9.63 -9.74 1.98
C ILE A 214 -9.98 -10.60 3.21
N ILE A 215 -10.93 -10.14 4.04
CA ILE A 215 -11.40 -10.84 5.25
C ILE A 215 -12.05 -12.17 4.89
N THR A 216 -12.89 -12.19 3.84
CA THR A 216 -13.53 -13.43 3.35
C THR A 216 -12.50 -14.45 2.88
N ASN A 217 -11.43 -13.98 2.22
CA ASN A 217 -10.33 -14.84 1.79
C ASN A 217 -9.47 -15.35 2.96
N LEU A 218 -9.34 -14.56 4.03
CA LEU A 218 -8.72 -14.99 5.28
C LEU A 218 -9.57 -16.05 6.00
N GLY A 219 -10.91 -15.89 6.00
CA GLY A 219 -11.84 -16.82 6.64
C GLY A 219 -11.55 -16.98 8.14
N ASP A 220 -11.42 -18.22 8.60
CA ASP A 220 -11.10 -18.58 10.00
C ASP A 220 -9.61 -18.89 10.24
N GLU A 221 -8.76 -18.66 9.24
CA GLU A 221 -7.33 -18.97 9.32
C GLU A 221 -6.60 -18.11 10.36
N LEU A 222 -5.53 -18.66 10.95
CA LEU A 222 -4.59 -17.88 11.75
C LEU A 222 -3.82 -16.92 10.84
N PHE A 223 -3.46 -15.76 11.39
CA PHE A 223 -2.71 -14.75 10.65
C PHE A 223 -1.68 -14.06 11.53
N ALA A 224 -0.71 -13.41 10.88
CA ALA A 224 0.18 -12.47 11.51
C ALA A 224 -0.16 -11.04 11.11
N ILE A 225 0.19 -10.11 11.98
CA ILE A 225 0.14 -8.68 11.69
C ILE A 225 1.54 -8.15 11.43
N ILE A 226 1.63 -7.23 10.48
CA ILE A 226 2.81 -6.43 10.21
C ILE A 226 2.41 -4.99 10.40
N VAL A 227 3.09 -4.29 11.30
CA VAL A 227 2.75 -2.90 11.63
C VAL A 227 4.00 -2.05 11.56
N ASP A 228 3.85 -0.88 10.98
CA ASP A 228 4.92 0.11 10.89
C ASP A 228 4.32 1.51 10.95
N GLU A 229 5.13 2.48 11.37
CA GLU A 229 4.75 3.86 11.60
C GLU A 229 5.62 4.80 10.77
N ALA A 230 4.99 5.79 10.15
CA ALA A 230 5.72 6.85 9.47
C ALA A 230 4.94 8.15 9.42
N ARG A 231 5.69 9.23 9.25
CA ARG A 231 5.13 10.57 9.02
C ARG A 231 4.67 10.74 7.58
N ASP A 232 3.49 11.32 7.43
CA ASP A 232 3.01 11.79 6.13
C ASP A 232 3.61 13.15 5.72
N ILE A 233 3.23 13.65 4.54
CA ILE A 233 3.71 14.95 4.03
C ILE A 233 3.22 16.15 4.85
N SER A 234 2.21 15.96 5.69
CA SER A 234 1.67 16.95 6.64
C SER A 234 2.29 16.79 8.04
N ASN A 235 3.34 15.97 8.15
CA ASN A 235 4.08 15.65 9.37
C ASN A 235 3.18 15.06 10.49
N GLN A 236 2.13 14.34 10.09
CA GLN A 236 1.27 13.57 10.99
C GLN A 236 1.75 12.11 11.03
N GLU A 237 1.78 11.50 12.21
CA GLU A 237 2.10 10.08 12.36
C GLU A 237 0.94 9.23 11.82
N GLN A 238 1.29 8.21 11.05
CA GLN A 238 0.37 7.25 10.46
C GLN A 238 0.87 5.84 10.77
N MET A 239 -0.01 5.01 11.32
CA MET A 239 0.24 3.59 11.53
C MET A 239 -0.37 2.82 10.36
N THR A 240 0.41 1.94 9.75
CA THR A 240 -0.05 1.04 8.69
C THR A 240 -0.06 -0.40 9.18
N ILE A 241 -1.08 -1.16 8.77
CA ILE A 241 -1.25 -2.55 9.16
C ILE A 241 -1.40 -3.40 7.90
N ALA A 242 -0.67 -4.51 7.85
CA ALA A 242 -0.84 -5.57 6.86
C ALA A 242 -1.10 -6.91 7.56
N LEU A 243 -1.94 -7.74 6.93
CA LEU A 243 -2.23 -9.10 7.35
C LEU A 243 -1.41 -10.09 6.52
N ARG A 244 -0.84 -11.09 7.18
CA ARG A 244 -0.08 -12.16 6.54
C ARG A 244 -0.64 -13.51 6.97
N TYR A 245 -1.08 -14.31 6.01
CA TYR A 245 -1.77 -15.58 6.28
C TYR A 245 -1.51 -16.61 5.17
N VAL A 246 -1.89 -17.85 5.42
CA VAL A 246 -1.84 -18.93 4.41
C VAL A 246 -3.24 -19.13 3.87
N ASN A 247 -3.43 -18.98 2.57
CA ASN A 247 -4.73 -19.15 1.94
C ASN A 247 -5.14 -20.63 1.84
N LYS A 248 -6.37 -20.88 1.36
CA LYS A 248 -6.90 -22.23 1.15
C LYS A 248 -6.10 -23.10 0.15
N LYS A 249 -5.19 -22.51 -0.64
CA LYS A 249 -4.29 -23.23 -1.56
C LYS A 249 -2.95 -23.60 -0.91
N GLY A 250 -2.72 -23.23 0.35
CA GLY A 250 -1.44 -23.43 1.03
C GLY A 250 -0.37 -22.39 0.69
N SER A 251 -0.72 -21.32 -0.03
CA SER A 251 0.22 -20.24 -0.39
C SER A 251 0.18 -19.10 0.63
N ILE A 252 1.34 -18.49 0.87
CA ILE A 252 1.43 -17.25 1.64
C ILE A 252 0.77 -16.08 0.90
N VAL A 253 -0.03 -15.31 1.63
CA VAL A 253 -0.66 -14.08 1.16
C VAL A 253 -0.39 -12.96 2.17
N GLU A 254 0.03 -11.81 1.67
CA GLU A 254 0.26 -10.59 2.46
C GLU A 254 -0.60 -9.47 1.87
N ARG A 255 -1.53 -8.93 2.67
CA ARG A 255 -2.51 -7.92 2.28
C ARG A 255 -2.39 -6.68 3.14
N PHE A 256 -2.29 -5.52 2.50
CA PHE A 256 -2.48 -4.25 3.18
C PHE A 256 -3.92 -4.16 3.69
N PHE A 257 -4.07 -3.84 4.98
CA PHE A 257 -5.37 -3.86 5.65
C PHE A 257 -5.91 -2.46 5.90
N GLY A 258 -5.01 -1.53 6.26
CA GLY A 258 -5.39 -0.14 6.43
C GLY A 258 -4.26 0.73 6.96
N MET A 259 -4.52 2.02 6.92
CA MET A 259 -3.71 3.06 7.52
C MET A 259 -4.57 3.91 8.42
N VAL A 260 -4.09 4.14 9.64
CA VAL A 260 -4.81 4.89 10.66
C VAL A 260 -3.91 6.00 11.17
N HIS A 261 -4.47 7.19 11.28
CA HIS A 261 -3.78 8.31 11.91
C HIS A 261 -3.73 8.08 13.42
N VAL A 262 -2.52 8.25 13.98
CA VAL A 262 -2.26 8.07 15.41
C VAL A 262 -1.78 9.40 15.98
N LYS A 263 -2.42 9.86 17.06
CA LYS A 263 -2.10 11.15 17.68
C LYS A 263 -0.78 11.14 18.42
N ASP A 264 -0.42 9.97 18.95
CA ASP A 264 0.78 9.71 19.72
C ASP A 264 1.19 8.25 19.46
N THR A 265 2.48 7.99 19.54
CA THR A 265 3.07 6.66 19.31
C THR A 265 3.11 5.84 20.59
N THR A 266 2.28 6.17 21.60
CA THR A 266 2.19 5.36 22.82
C THR A 266 1.61 3.99 22.50
N VAL A 267 2.23 2.97 23.08
CA VAL A 267 1.80 1.57 22.96
C VAL A 267 0.30 1.34 23.17
N LEU A 268 -0.27 1.97 24.21
CA LEU A 268 -1.66 1.74 24.58
C LEU A 268 -2.60 2.24 23.46
N LEU A 269 -2.32 3.42 22.92
CA LEU A 269 -3.15 4.02 21.87
C LEU A 269 -3.05 3.24 20.57
N LEU A 270 -1.86 2.78 20.23
CA LEU A 270 -1.62 1.97 19.04
C LEU A 270 -2.34 0.61 19.13
N LYS A 271 -2.31 -0.07 20.28
CA LYS A 271 -3.15 -1.27 20.50
C LYS A 271 -4.64 -0.97 20.36
N MET A 272 -5.14 0.07 21.04
CA MET A 272 -6.55 0.46 20.95
C MET A 272 -6.96 0.72 19.50
N THR A 273 -6.07 1.32 18.71
CA THR A 273 -6.28 1.57 17.28
C THR A 273 -6.36 0.26 16.48
N ILE A 274 -5.51 -0.73 16.79
CA ILE A 274 -5.60 -2.08 16.20
C ILE A 274 -6.92 -2.74 16.58
N ASP A 275 -7.33 -2.69 17.85
CA ASP A 275 -8.60 -3.26 18.33
C ASP A 275 -9.79 -2.64 17.60
N GLU A 276 -9.85 -1.30 17.53
CA GLU A 276 -10.93 -0.57 16.86
C GLU A 276 -11.03 -0.95 15.38
N LEU A 277 -9.89 -1.03 14.68
CA LEU A 277 -9.86 -1.43 13.28
C LEU A 277 -10.28 -2.89 13.10
N PHE A 278 -9.88 -3.77 14.01
CA PHE A 278 -10.23 -5.19 13.97
C PHE A 278 -11.72 -5.39 14.25
N CYS A 279 -12.26 -4.72 15.28
CA CYS A 279 -13.68 -4.73 15.60
C CYS A 279 -14.54 -4.22 14.44
N LYS A 280 -14.13 -3.13 13.76
CA LYS A 280 -14.82 -2.61 12.57
C LYS A 280 -15.01 -3.66 11.48
N HIS A 281 -14.08 -4.60 11.39
CA HIS A 281 -13.98 -5.59 10.32
C HIS A 281 -14.23 -7.03 10.79
N GLY A 282 -14.74 -7.22 12.02
CA GLY A 282 -15.05 -8.55 12.56
C GLY A 282 -13.84 -9.44 12.83
N LEU A 283 -12.66 -8.87 13.01
CA LEU A 283 -11.43 -9.58 13.39
C LEU A 283 -11.19 -9.49 14.90
N SER A 284 -10.36 -10.41 15.41
CA SER A 284 -9.99 -10.48 16.83
C SER A 284 -8.50 -10.75 16.99
N ILE A 285 -7.87 -10.11 17.99
CA ILE A 285 -6.47 -10.34 18.38
C ILE A 285 -6.21 -11.79 18.79
N SER A 286 -7.22 -12.53 19.26
CA SER A 286 -7.09 -13.94 19.64
C SER A 286 -6.70 -14.87 18.49
N ARG A 287 -6.86 -14.43 17.23
CA ARG A 287 -6.50 -15.18 16.02
C ARG A 287 -5.11 -14.84 15.47
N ILE A 288 -4.46 -13.84 16.06
CA ILE A 288 -3.08 -13.50 15.70
C ILE A 288 -2.17 -14.62 16.21
N CYS A 289 -1.27 -15.12 15.36
CA CYS A 289 -0.21 -16.03 15.77
C CYS A 289 1.20 -15.42 15.61
N GLY A 290 1.32 -14.33 14.84
CA GLY A 290 2.59 -13.63 14.62
C GLY A 290 2.43 -12.11 14.63
N GLN A 291 3.45 -11.41 15.09
CA GLN A 291 3.52 -9.95 15.03
C GLN A 291 4.90 -9.50 14.55
N GLY A 292 4.93 -8.60 13.57
CA GLY A 292 6.15 -8.02 13.01
C GLY A 292 6.12 -6.51 13.08
N TYR A 293 7.16 -5.92 13.67
CA TYR A 293 7.33 -4.48 13.80
C TYR A 293 8.73 -4.07 13.34
N ASP A 294 8.86 -2.80 12.96
CA ASP A 294 10.16 -2.15 12.82
C ASP A 294 10.79 -1.94 14.22
N GLY A 295 12.11 -1.88 14.28
CA GLY A 295 12.85 -1.70 15.53
C GLY A 295 13.11 -0.24 15.89
N ALA A 296 12.39 0.75 15.39
CA ALA A 296 12.70 2.14 15.72
C ALA A 296 12.56 2.39 17.23
N SER A 297 13.26 3.38 17.82
CA SER A 297 13.28 3.62 19.29
C SER A 297 11.91 3.72 19.95
N ASN A 298 10.89 4.16 19.20
CA ASN A 298 9.51 4.27 19.68
C ASN A 298 8.82 2.90 19.76
N MET A 299 9.27 1.94 18.95
CA MET A 299 8.89 0.53 19.03
C MET A 299 9.86 -0.29 19.88
N GLN A 300 11.14 0.11 19.99
CA GLN A 300 12.23 -0.58 20.70
C GLN A 300 12.31 -0.30 22.21
N GLY A 301 12.27 0.98 22.61
CA GLY A 301 12.21 1.35 24.03
C GLY A 301 10.90 0.92 24.70
N GLU A 302 9.88 0.71 23.85
CA GLU A 302 8.54 0.24 24.17
C GLU A 302 8.25 -1.18 23.61
N PHE A 303 9.27 -1.98 23.25
CA PHE A 303 9.04 -3.39 22.88
C PHE A 303 8.58 -4.23 24.08
N SER A 304 8.66 -3.68 25.30
CA SER A 304 7.98 -4.19 26.48
C SER A 304 6.50 -3.79 26.57
N GLY A 305 6.01 -2.93 25.69
CA GLY A 305 4.65 -2.42 25.66
C GLY A 305 3.77 -3.19 24.66
N HIS A 306 3.96 -3.00 23.35
CA HIS A 306 3.09 -3.57 22.30
C HIS A 306 3.05 -5.08 22.35
N LYS A 307 4.26 -5.66 22.31
CA LYS A 307 4.48 -7.09 22.47
C LYS A 307 3.75 -7.58 23.72
N SER A 308 3.93 -6.91 24.85
CA SER A 308 3.34 -7.33 26.12
C SER A 308 1.82 -7.17 26.17
N LEU A 309 1.24 -6.14 25.56
CA LEU A 309 -0.21 -5.97 25.58
C LEU A 309 -0.92 -7.00 24.68
N ILE A 310 -0.39 -7.27 23.48
CA ILE A 310 -0.91 -8.32 22.62
C ILE A 310 -0.65 -9.70 23.25
N LEU A 311 0.53 -9.93 23.84
CA LEU A 311 0.83 -11.18 24.58
C LEU A 311 -0.05 -11.38 25.82
N LYS A 312 -0.48 -10.28 26.49
CA LYS A 312 -1.40 -10.35 27.62
C LYS A 312 -2.78 -10.87 27.21
N GLU A 313 -3.26 -10.50 26.02
CA GLU A 313 -4.55 -10.95 25.49
C GLU A 313 -4.45 -12.29 24.74
N ASN A 314 -3.31 -12.55 24.11
CA ASN A 314 -3.04 -13.77 23.38
C ASN A 314 -1.59 -14.23 23.63
N SER A 315 -1.44 -15.08 24.64
CA SER A 315 -0.14 -15.61 25.09
C SER A 315 0.60 -16.44 24.04
N SER A 316 -0.08 -16.83 22.96
CA SER A 316 0.46 -17.69 21.90
C SER A 316 1.05 -16.90 20.73
N VAL A 317 0.98 -15.56 20.74
CA VAL A 317 1.50 -14.72 19.65
C VAL A 317 3.02 -14.70 19.64
N PHE A 318 3.63 -15.03 18.50
CA PHE A 318 5.08 -14.94 18.33
C PHE A 318 5.51 -13.59 17.75
N TYR A 319 6.49 -12.94 18.36
CA TYR A 319 7.05 -11.70 17.84
C TYR A 319 8.30 -11.98 17.00
N VAL A 320 8.34 -11.41 15.79
CA VAL A 320 9.52 -11.42 14.92
C VAL A 320 9.97 -9.98 14.71
N HIS A 321 11.20 -9.68 15.12
CA HIS A 321 11.82 -8.41 14.78
C HIS A 321 12.10 -8.37 13.27
N CYS A 322 11.77 -7.27 12.59
CA CYS A 322 12.03 -7.14 11.16
C CYS A 322 13.50 -7.43 10.80
N PHE A 323 13.75 -8.44 9.97
CA PHE A 323 15.10 -8.88 9.56
C PHE A 323 15.82 -7.81 8.73
N ALA A 324 15.07 -7.07 7.91
CA ALA A 324 15.65 -6.00 7.11
C ALA A 324 16.08 -4.80 7.98
N HIS A 325 15.35 -4.51 9.06
CA HIS A 325 15.80 -3.56 10.07
C HIS A 325 17.03 -4.07 10.82
N GLN A 326 17.05 -5.34 11.26
CA GLN A 326 18.23 -5.95 11.90
C GLN A 326 19.49 -5.84 11.01
N LEU A 327 19.36 -6.16 9.72
CA LEU A 327 20.44 -6.02 8.74
C LEU A 327 20.91 -4.56 8.57
N GLN A 328 19.97 -3.61 8.60
CA GLN A 328 20.30 -2.20 8.51
C GLN A 328 21.05 -1.72 9.77
N LEU A 329 20.66 -2.19 10.96
CA LEU A 329 21.39 -1.92 12.20
C LEU A 329 22.83 -2.44 12.12
N THR A 330 23.02 -3.69 11.68
CA THR A 330 24.36 -4.26 11.41
C THR A 330 25.21 -3.33 10.54
N ILE A 331 24.66 -2.84 9.42
CA ILE A 331 25.38 -1.93 8.51
C ILE A 331 25.73 -0.60 9.19
N VAL A 332 24.78 0.00 9.92
CA VAL A 332 24.96 1.28 10.59
C VAL A 332 26.02 1.18 11.70
N VAL A 333 26.02 0.09 12.47
CA VAL A 333 27.00 -0.14 13.54
C VAL A 333 28.41 -0.26 12.96
N VAL A 334 28.60 -1.05 11.90
CA VAL A 334 29.91 -1.15 11.22
C VAL A 334 30.33 0.19 10.64
N ALA A 335 29.40 0.94 10.05
CA ALA A 335 29.69 2.26 9.49
C ALA A 335 30.15 3.28 10.53
N LYS A 336 29.67 3.18 11.78
CA LYS A 336 30.00 4.10 12.87
C LYS A 336 31.23 3.68 13.67
N ASN A 337 31.48 2.38 13.81
CA ASN A 337 32.51 1.86 14.71
C ASN A 337 33.90 1.72 14.07
N HIS A 338 34.02 1.83 12.74
CA HIS A 338 35.32 1.82 12.07
C HIS A 338 35.69 3.22 11.56
N ILE A 339 36.82 3.77 12.01
CA ILE A 339 37.20 5.19 11.80
C ILE A 339 37.21 5.56 10.30
N GLN A 340 37.87 4.77 9.45
CA GLN A 340 37.95 5.01 8.01
C GLN A 340 36.57 4.93 7.33
N VAL A 341 35.70 4.00 7.76
CA VAL A 341 34.34 3.86 7.20
C VAL A 341 33.45 5.02 7.66
N ALA A 342 33.56 5.43 8.93
CA ALA A 342 32.87 6.60 9.45
C ALA A 342 33.33 7.87 8.71
N SER A 343 34.63 8.00 8.45
CA SER A 343 35.21 9.07 7.65
C SER A 343 34.62 9.11 6.23
N LEU A 344 34.51 7.96 5.56
CA LEU A 344 33.86 7.83 4.25
C LEU A 344 32.41 8.38 4.28
N PHE A 345 31.57 7.96 5.23
CA PHE A 345 30.18 8.41 5.29
C PHE A 345 30.00 9.86 5.75
N ASN A 346 30.90 10.36 6.60
CA ASN A 346 30.97 11.78 6.96
C ASN A 346 31.33 12.63 5.74
N LEU A 347 32.36 12.22 4.99
CA LEU A 347 32.76 12.87 3.74
C LEU A 347 31.61 12.88 2.73
N MET A 348 30.87 11.78 2.60
CA MET A 348 29.69 11.71 1.74
C MET A 348 28.60 12.71 2.13
N SER A 349 28.37 12.90 3.43
CA SER A 349 27.40 13.87 3.94
C SER A 349 27.83 15.30 3.62
N THR A 350 29.12 15.62 3.80
CA THR A 350 29.69 16.92 3.43
C THR A 350 29.64 17.15 1.93
N LEU A 351 30.02 16.16 1.12
CA LEU A 351 29.98 16.23 -0.34
C LEU A 351 28.56 16.52 -0.84
N LEU A 352 27.55 15.85 -0.28
CA LEU A 352 26.16 16.08 -0.62
C LEU A 352 25.70 17.50 -0.23
N ASN A 353 26.18 18.05 0.88
CA ASN A 353 25.88 19.44 1.25
C ASN A 353 26.62 20.46 0.36
N VAL A 354 27.85 20.17 -0.09
CA VAL A 354 28.61 21.09 -0.96
C VAL A 354 28.08 21.06 -2.39
N VAL A 355 28.02 19.89 -3.00
CA VAL A 355 27.59 19.72 -4.40
C VAL A 355 26.06 19.84 -4.52
N GLY A 356 25.32 19.37 -3.52
CA GLY A 356 23.86 19.42 -3.48
C GLY A 356 23.25 20.60 -2.72
N GLY A 357 24.06 21.46 -2.08
CA GLY A 357 23.53 22.52 -1.20
C GLY A 357 22.74 23.64 -1.89
N SER A 358 22.73 23.70 -3.23
CA SER A 358 21.94 24.68 -3.97
C SER A 358 21.39 24.11 -5.28
N CYS A 359 20.31 24.71 -5.78
CA CYS A 359 19.75 24.37 -7.09
C CYS A 359 20.75 24.62 -8.23
N LYS A 360 21.59 25.67 -8.11
CA LYS A 360 22.64 26.00 -9.09
C LYS A 360 23.66 24.86 -9.22
N ARG A 361 24.22 24.39 -8.10
CA ARG A 361 25.23 23.32 -8.10
C ARG A 361 24.64 21.97 -8.50
N HIS A 362 23.40 21.67 -8.09
CA HIS A 362 22.66 20.52 -8.61
C HIS A 362 22.48 20.59 -10.14
N GLY A 363 22.16 21.77 -10.68
CA GLY A 363 22.08 22.00 -12.13
C GLY A 363 23.40 21.70 -12.84
N MET A 364 24.51 22.23 -12.30
CA MET A 364 25.86 21.98 -12.81
C MET A 364 26.22 20.49 -12.79
N LEU A 365 25.94 19.79 -11.69
CA LEU A 365 26.19 18.36 -11.58
C LEU A 365 25.42 17.56 -12.63
N ARG A 366 24.14 17.89 -12.84
CA ARG A 366 23.32 17.25 -13.87
C ARG A 366 23.88 17.50 -15.26
N GLU A 367 24.25 18.73 -15.58
CA GLU A 367 24.80 19.09 -16.88
C GLU A 367 26.11 18.35 -17.16
N LYS A 368 27.02 18.33 -16.19
CA LYS A 368 28.28 17.57 -16.27
C LYS A 368 28.04 16.07 -16.44
N GLN A 369 27.10 15.49 -15.69
CA GLN A 369 26.74 14.08 -15.83
C GLN A 369 26.13 13.77 -17.20
N ILE A 370 25.26 14.63 -17.73
CA ILE A 370 24.68 14.48 -19.07
C ILE A 370 25.76 14.51 -20.14
N ASN A 371 26.73 15.43 -20.04
CA ASN A 371 27.83 15.53 -21.00
C ASN A 371 28.73 14.30 -20.92
N TYR A 372 29.11 13.86 -19.72
CA TYR A 372 29.87 12.62 -19.52
C TYR A 372 29.16 11.41 -20.14
N VAL A 373 27.86 11.23 -19.86
CA VAL A 373 27.06 10.13 -20.42
C VAL A 373 26.98 10.23 -21.94
N ARG A 374 26.81 11.43 -22.51
CA ARG A 374 26.77 11.64 -23.96
C ARG A 374 28.09 11.26 -24.61
N GLU A 375 29.22 11.65 -24.03
CA GLU A 375 30.55 11.31 -24.52
C GLU A 375 30.84 9.81 -24.42
N ALA A 376 30.54 9.20 -23.26
CA ALA A 376 30.73 7.76 -23.04
C ALA A 376 29.84 6.93 -23.97
N LEU A 377 28.60 7.36 -24.25
CA LEU A 377 27.73 6.75 -25.27
C LEU A 377 28.32 6.90 -26.67
N GLY A 378 28.81 8.09 -27.03
CA GLY A 378 29.43 8.36 -28.33
C GLY A 378 30.69 7.52 -28.59
N LYS A 379 31.44 7.19 -27.53
CA LYS A 379 32.63 6.32 -27.58
C LYS A 379 32.30 4.82 -27.47
N GLY A 380 31.05 4.45 -27.18
CA GLY A 380 30.66 3.06 -26.94
C GLY A 380 31.16 2.48 -25.61
N GLU A 381 31.56 3.32 -24.65
CA GLU A 381 32.04 2.92 -23.33
C GLU A 381 30.90 2.43 -22.42
N ILE A 382 29.67 2.92 -22.67
CA ILE A 382 28.45 2.52 -21.95
C ILE A 382 27.34 2.12 -22.93
N PRO A 383 26.50 1.13 -22.59
CA PRO A 383 25.39 0.72 -23.43
C PRO A 383 24.23 1.72 -23.38
N SER A 384 23.55 1.90 -24.51
CA SER A 384 22.24 2.57 -24.59
C SER A 384 21.11 1.57 -24.38
N GLY A 385 20.03 1.97 -23.68
CA GLY A 385 18.85 1.13 -23.52
C GLY A 385 17.76 1.78 -22.66
N GLN A 386 16.54 1.25 -22.72
CA GLN A 386 15.45 1.75 -21.89
C GLN A 386 15.77 1.56 -20.40
N GLY A 387 15.71 2.65 -19.63
CA GLY A 387 16.03 2.66 -18.21
C GLY A 387 17.52 2.77 -17.87
N LEU A 388 18.41 2.69 -18.86
CA LEU A 388 19.85 2.91 -18.66
C LEU A 388 20.18 4.41 -18.69
N ASN A 389 21.21 4.79 -17.94
CA ASN A 389 21.77 6.15 -17.92
C ASN A 389 20.72 7.25 -17.60
N GLN A 390 19.72 6.92 -16.79
CA GLN A 390 18.72 7.89 -16.32
C GLN A 390 19.37 9.00 -15.51
N GLU A 391 18.69 10.14 -15.43
CA GLU A 391 19.12 11.24 -14.57
C GLU A 391 19.25 10.76 -13.11
N THR A 392 20.46 10.87 -12.55
CA THR A 392 20.75 10.47 -11.16
C THR A 392 21.24 11.65 -10.34
N SER A 393 21.20 11.50 -9.02
CA SER A 393 21.75 12.46 -8.05
C SER A 393 22.41 11.73 -6.90
N LEU A 394 23.27 12.41 -6.16
CA LEU A 394 23.79 11.89 -4.90
C LEU A 394 22.63 11.67 -3.93
N LYS A 395 22.50 10.43 -3.45
CA LYS A 395 21.47 10.07 -2.46
C LYS A 395 21.98 10.40 -1.06
N ARG A 396 21.08 10.92 -0.22
CA ARG A 396 21.39 11.10 1.20
C ARG A 396 21.35 9.72 1.87
N VAL A 397 22.39 9.46 2.67
CA VAL A 397 22.44 8.31 3.56
C VAL A 397 21.36 8.50 4.64
N VAL A 398 20.53 7.50 4.84
CA VAL A 398 19.47 7.53 5.84
C VAL A 398 19.52 6.22 6.60
N ASP A 399 19.83 6.29 7.89
CA ASP A 399 19.99 5.15 8.79
C ASP A 399 18.74 4.24 8.80
N THR A 400 17.55 4.80 8.56
CA THR A 400 16.27 4.06 8.58
C THR A 400 15.87 3.42 7.24
N ARG A 401 16.47 3.80 6.11
CA ARG A 401 16.07 3.28 4.79
C ARG A 401 17.00 2.20 4.29
N TRP A 402 16.43 1.03 4.00
CA TRP A 402 17.16 -0.13 3.50
C TRP A 402 17.97 0.17 2.24
N GLY A 403 19.24 -0.22 2.25
CA GLY A 403 20.14 -0.06 1.10
C GLY A 403 20.55 1.38 0.78
N SER A 404 20.22 2.37 1.63
CA SER A 404 20.56 3.78 1.40
C SER A 404 22.08 4.01 1.33
N HIS A 405 22.86 3.36 2.19
CA HIS A 405 24.32 3.39 2.18
C HIS A 405 24.87 2.88 0.85
N TYR A 406 24.46 1.67 0.44
CA TYR A 406 24.91 1.07 -0.81
C TYR A 406 24.54 1.93 -2.02
N ALA A 407 23.29 2.38 -2.11
CA ALA A 407 22.83 3.25 -3.19
C ALA A 407 23.60 4.58 -3.26
N THR A 408 24.02 5.12 -2.11
CA THR A 408 24.83 6.34 -2.04
C THR A 408 26.23 6.10 -2.59
N LEU A 409 26.90 5.01 -2.19
CA LEU A 409 28.23 4.65 -2.71
C LEU A 409 28.19 4.37 -4.22
N ILE A 410 27.16 3.67 -4.71
CA ILE A 410 27.00 3.41 -6.14
C ILE A 410 26.80 4.71 -6.92
N ASN A 411 25.94 5.62 -6.45
CA ASN A 411 25.73 6.91 -7.11
C ASN A 411 27.00 7.77 -7.09
N LEU A 412 27.78 7.74 -6.01
CA LEU A 412 29.09 8.41 -5.98
C LEU A 412 30.04 7.86 -7.05
N ILE A 413 30.17 6.55 -7.16
CA ILE A 413 31.05 5.91 -8.16
C ILE A 413 30.59 6.26 -9.58
N LEU A 414 29.29 6.19 -9.85
CA LEU A 414 28.72 6.51 -11.16
C LEU A 414 28.87 7.98 -11.56
N MET A 415 28.86 8.88 -10.58
CA MET A 415 28.94 10.33 -10.81
C MET A 415 30.32 10.91 -10.50
N TYR A 416 31.33 10.07 -10.25
CA TYR A 416 32.62 10.49 -9.69
C TYR A 416 33.28 11.60 -10.53
N SER A 417 33.38 11.41 -11.86
CA SER A 417 33.96 12.42 -12.76
C SER A 417 33.20 13.75 -12.70
N SER A 418 31.87 13.72 -12.78
CA SER A 418 31.02 14.90 -12.74
C SER A 418 31.10 15.64 -11.40
N ILE A 419 31.30 14.91 -10.30
CA ILE A 419 31.50 15.47 -8.97
C ILE A 419 32.85 16.20 -8.89
N ILE A 420 33.92 15.61 -9.41
CA ILE A 420 35.24 16.25 -9.47
C ILE A 420 35.15 17.55 -10.27
N ASP A 421 34.54 17.51 -11.46
CA ASP A 421 34.32 18.70 -12.30
C ASP A 421 33.60 19.82 -11.55
N VAL A 422 32.51 19.50 -10.84
CA VAL A 422 31.75 20.51 -10.10
C VAL A 422 32.55 21.05 -8.92
N LEU A 423 33.31 20.21 -8.22
CA LEU A 423 34.18 20.68 -7.14
C LEU A 423 35.31 21.57 -7.64
N GLU A 424 35.90 21.27 -8.81
CA GLU A 424 36.91 22.11 -9.45
C GLU A 424 36.31 23.48 -9.83
N ILE A 425 35.08 23.51 -10.36
CA ILE A 425 34.35 24.76 -10.60
C ILE A 425 34.10 25.52 -9.28
N ILE A 426 33.66 24.86 -8.21
CA ILE A 426 33.42 25.52 -6.90
C ILE A 426 34.72 26.04 -6.28
N LYS A 427 35.84 25.35 -6.49
CA LYS A 427 37.16 25.77 -6.03
C LYS A 427 37.60 27.08 -6.69
N GLU A 428 37.38 27.24 -7.99
CA GLU A 428 37.73 28.46 -8.74
C GLU A 428 36.69 29.58 -8.50
N ASP A 429 35.40 29.28 -8.68
CA ASP A 429 34.30 30.26 -8.76
C ASP A 429 33.45 30.38 -7.48
N GLY A 430 33.88 29.75 -6.38
CA GLY A 430 33.13 29.76 -5.11
C GLY A 430 32.90 31.17 -4.59
N SER A 431 31.69 31.45 -4.08
CA SER A 431 31.26 32.82 -3.75
C SER A 431 32.01 33.44 -2.58
N ASN A 432 32.73 32.64 -1.79
CA ASN A 432 33.57 33.09 -0.69
C ASN A 432 34.75 32.13 -0.50
N ALA A 433 35.76 32.55 0.28
CA ALA A 433 36.96 31.75 0.55
C ALA A 433 36.63 30.41 1.23
N HIS A 434 35.60 30.36 2.07
CA HIS A 434 35.17 29.13 2.75
C HIS A 434 34.71 28.07 1.74
N GLN A 435 33.83 28.41 0.80
CA GLN A 435 33.37 27.47 -0.23
C GLN A 435 34.52 26.94 -1.10
N ARG A 436 35.45 27.83 -1.48
CA ARG A 436 36.62 27.45 -2.28
C ARG A 436 37.55 26.52 -1.52
N ALA A 437 37.80 26.81 -0.23
CA ALA A 437 38.61 25.96 0.64
C ALA A 437 37.95 24.60 0.91
N GLU A 438 36.64 24.57 1.15
CA GLU A 438 35.88 23.34 1.36
C GLU A 438 35.90 22.44 0.12
N ALA A 439 35.66 23.01 -1.07
CA ALA A 439 35.77 22.26 -2.33
C ALA A 439 37.20 21.76 -2.59
N ASN A 440 38.22 22.57 -2.31
CA ASN A 440 39.62 22.14 -2.43
C ASN A 440 39.93 20.98 -1.46
N GLY A 441 39.46 21.06 -0.21
CA GLY A 441 39.61 19.99 0.78
C GLY A 441 38.94 18.69 0.34
N LEU A 442 37.71 18.77 -0.18
CA LEU A 442 37.00 17.61 -0.74
C LEU A 442 37.74 17.00 -1.93
N LEU A 443 38.29 17.81 -2.83
CA LEU A 443 39.08 17.31 -3.98
C LEU A 443 40.32 16.53 -3.54
N HIS A 444 41.04 17.01 -2.51
CA HIS A 444 42.18 16.29 -1.96
C HIS A 444 41.77 14.94 -1.36
N LEU A 445 40.70 14.92 -0.57
CA LEU A 445 40.18 13.69 0.05
C LEU A 445 39.64 12.69 -0.97
N LEU A 446 38.94 13.15 -2.02
CA LEU A 446 38.41 12.27 -3.06
C LEU A 446 39.51 11.64 -3.92
N LYS A 447 40.66 12.31 -4.07
CA LYS A 447 41.83 11.81 -4.82
C LYS A 447 42.75 10.93 -3.96
N ASP A 448 42.47 10.82 -2.67
CA ASP A 448 43.27 10.04 -1.73
C ASP A 448 43.04 8.52 -1.88
N PHE A 449 44.10 7.74 -1.67
CA PHE A 449 44.03 6.29 -1.82
C PHE A 449 43.22 5.63 -0.70
N ASP A 450 43.28 6.13 0.55
CA ASP A 450 42.48 5.60 1.66
C ASP A 450 41.00 5.71 1.34
N PHE A 451 40.59 6.85 0.78
CA PHE A 451 39.22 7.07 0.32
C PHE A 451 38.82 6.09 -0.79
N ALA A 452 39.62 5.99 -1.85
CA ALA A 452 39.32 5.11 -2.98
C ALA A 452 39.22 3.64 -2.53
N PHE A 453 40.17 3.18 -1.70
CA PHE A 453 40.17 1.82 -1.17
C PHE A 453 38.94 1.56 -0.29
N THR A 454 38.63 2.46 0.64
CA THR A 454 37.49 2.33 1.57
C THR A 454 36.17 2.34 0.81
N LEU A 455 36.02 3.21 -0.20
CA LEU A 455 34.85 3.26 -1.07
C LEU A 455 34.62 1.93 -1.79
N HIS A 456 35.65 1.38 -2.43
CA HIS A 456 35.54 0.11 -3.17
C HIS A 456 35.37 -1.10 -2.25
N LEU A 457 35.99 -1.10 -1.07
CA LEU A 457 35.76 -2.10 -0.02
C LEU A 457 34.29 -2.10 0.40
N MET A 458 33.78 -0.95 0.81
CA MET A 458 32.41 -0.81 1.29
C MET A 458 31.39 -1.07 0.19
N LYS A 459 31.67 -0.72 -1.07
CA LYS A 459 30.85 -1.13 -2.22
C LYS A 459 30.69 -2.66 -2.27
N ASN A 460 31.78 -3.42 -2.12
CA ASN A 460 31.72 -4.88 -2.20
C ASN A 460 31.02 -5.50 -0.98
N VAL A 461 31.35 -5.03 0.22
CA VAL A 461 30.73 -5.50 1.48
C VAL A 461 29.23 -5.20 1.49
N LEU A 462 28.86 -3.94 1.26
CA LEU A 462 27.45 -3.53 1.23
C LEU A 462 26.70 -4.07 0.02
N GLY A 463 27.39 -4.43 -1.07
CA GLY A 463 26.77 -5.13 -2.20
C GLY A 463 26.20 -6.48 -1.78
N ILE A 464 26.96 -7.27 -1.01
CA ILE A 464 26.51 -8.56 -0.46
C ILE A 464 25.31 -8.35 0.47
N SER A 465 25.39 -7.40 1.39
CA SER A 465 24.27 -7.10 2.31
C SER A 465 23.05 -6.51 1.59
N ASN A 466 23.24 -5.73 0.52
CA ASN A 466 22.14 -5.18 -0.26
C ASN A 466 21.39 -6.28 -1.03
N GLU A 467 22.10 -7.27 -1.59
CA GLU A 467 21.45 -8.45 -2.20
C GLU A 467 20.58 -9.20 -1.19
N LEU A 468 21.07 -9.40 0.05
CA LEU A 468 20.29 -9.97 1.13
C LEU A 468 19.05 -9.10 1.44
N SER A 469 19.23 -7.80 1.59
CA SER A 469 18.13 -6.87 1.86
C SER A 469 17.05 -6.96 0.79
N GLN A 470 17.42 -6.92 -0.49
CA GLN A 470 16.49 -7.04 -1.61
C GLN A 470 15.76 -8.39 -1.63
N ALA A 471 16.48 -9.48 -1.32
CA ALA A 471 15.88 -10.81 -1.26
C ALA A 471 14.86 -10.92 -0.12
N LEU A 472 15.20 -10.41 1.08
CA LEU A 472 14.32 -10.38 2.25
C LEU A 472 13.04 -9.55 1.99
N GLN A 473 13.12 -8.49 1.17
CA GLN A 473 12.00 -7.59 0.86
C GLN A 473 10.91 -8.15 -0.08
N ARG A 474 11.05 -9.40 -0.55
CA ARG A 474 10.01 -10.03 -1.37
C ARG A 474 8.85 -10.50 -0.49
N LYS A 475 7.61 -10.36 -0.98
CA LYS A 475 6.39 -10.74 -0.24
C LYS A 475 6.30 -12.24 0.05
N ASP A 476 6.95 -13.06 -0.77
CA ASP A 476 6.92 -14.52 -0.70
C ASP A 476 8.03 -15.13 0.18
N GLN A 477 8.84 -14.31 0.86
CA GLN A 477 9.87 -14.82 1.76
C GLN A 477 9.26 -15.46 2.99
N ASP A 478 9.52 -16.74 3.21
CA ASP A 478 9.30 -17.39 4.49
C ASP A 478 10.57 -17.34 5.36
N ILE A 479 10.40 -17.66 6.63
CA ILE A 479 11.46 -17.51 7.63
C ILE A 479 12.63 -18.49 7.43
N ILE A 480 12.37 -19.67 6.86
CA ILE A 480 13.40 -20.67 6.57
C ILE A 480 14.25 -20.20 5.40
N ASN A 481 13.62 -19.71 4.33
CA ASN A 481 14.35 -19.16 3.19
C ASN A 481 15.15 -17.91 3.58
N ALA A 482 14.58 -17.04 4.41
CA ALA A 482 15.27 -15.87 4.95
C ALA A 482 16.54 -16.25 5.74
N MET A 483 16.45 -17.25 6.62
CA MET A 483 17.62 -17.75 7.36
C MET A 483 18.68 -18.36 6.44
N ASN A 484 18.26 -19.11 5.41
CA ASN A 484 19.20 -19.62 4.41
C ASN A 484 19.92 -18.47 3.69
N LEU A 485 19.21 -17.42 3.29
CA LEU A 485 19.80 -16.23 2.67
C LEU A 485 20.80 -15.53 3.60
N VAL A 486 20.47 -15.40 4.89
CA VAL A 486 21.40 -14.87 5.91
C VAL A 486 22.66 -15.73 6.00
N ASN A 487 22.52 -17.06 6.05
CA ASN A 487 23.67 -17.99 6.09
C ASN A 487 24.53 -17.92 4.82
N ILE A 488 23.92 -17.84 3.65
CA ILE A 488 24.64 -17.63 2.38
C ILE A 488 25.42 -16.31 2.41
N THR A 489 24.83 -15.26 2.96
CA THR A 489 25.46 -13.93 3.12
C THR A 489 26.68 -14.02 4.05
N LYS A 490 26.53 -14.68 5.21
CA LYS A 490 27.64 -14.96 6.15
C LYS A 490 28.76 -15.74 5.46
N LEU A 491 28.44 -16.79 4.69
CA LEU A 491 29.42 -17.59 3.96
C LEU A 491 30.16 -16.77 2.88
N ARG A 492 29.46 -15.87 2.18
CA ARG A 492 30.08 -14.98 1.18
C ARG A 492 31.06 -14.01 1.83
N LEU A 493 30.70 -13.41 2.96
CA LEU A 493 31.59 -12.54 3.73
C LEU A 493 32.81 -13.32 4.26
N GLN A 494 32.62 -14.52 4.78
CA GLN A 494 33.72 -15.40 5.19
C GLN A 494 34.63 -15.80 4.02
N THR A 495 34.04 -16.08 2.84
CA THR A 495 34.82 -16.39 1.63
C THR A 495 35.65 -15.20 1.18
N MET A 496 35.09 -13.98 1.28
CA MET A 496 35.81 -12.73 1.02
C MET A 496 37.02 -12.57 1.93
N ARG A 497 36.89 -12.91 3.23
CA ARG A 497 37.99 -12.95 4.19
C ARG A 497 39.07 -14.00 3.85
N SER A 498 38.67 -15.23 3.54
CA SER A 498 39.59 -16.37 3.39
C SER A 498 40.40 -16.39 2.09
N ARG A 499 39.88 -15.82 0.98
CA ARG A 499 40.54 -15.87 -0.35
C ARG A 499 41.90 -15.18 -0.45
N ARG A 500 42.32 -14.43 0.58
CA ARG A 500 43.60 -13.70 0.57
C ARG A 500 44.64 -14.25 1.54
N GLY A 501 44.44 -15.43 2.12
CA GLY A 501 45.26 -16.00 3.20
C GLY A 501 46.71 -16.38 2.86
N GLY A 502 47.59 -15.41 2.62
CA GLY A 502 49.05 -15.57 2.78
C GLY A 502 49.52 -14.94 4.09
N LYS A 503 50.32 -15.66 4.89
CA LYS A 503 51.01 -15.11 6.07
C LYS A 503 52.16 -14.23 5.60
N ALA A 504 52.02 -12.91 5.67
CA ALA A 504 53.15 -12.00 5.47
C ALA A 504 53.79 -11.70 6.84
N GLN A 505 55.12 -11.85 6.95
CA GLN A 505 55.92 -11.68 8.17
C GLN A 505 56.36 -10.22 8.43
N ALA A 506 55.98 -9.26 7.58
CA ALA A 506 56.33 -7.85 7.71
C ALA A 506 55.09 -6.95 7.64
N ILE A 507 55.04 -5.90 8.47
CA ILE A 507 54.01 -4.86 8.44
C ILE A 507 54.28 -4.00 7.20
N THR A 508 53.61 -4.31 6.09
CA THR A 508 53.64 -3.51 4.86
C THR A 508 52.42 -2.59 4.80
N THR A 509 52.43 -1.60 3.90
CA THR A 509 51.22 -0.83 3.58
C THR A 509 50.06 -1.74 3.17
N GLU A 510 50.33 -2.84 2.47
CA GLU A 510 49.34 -3.88 2.18
C GLU A 510 48.77 -4.50 3.47
N HIS A 511 49.62 -4.77 4.46
CA HIS A 511 49.19 -5.29 5.77
C HIS A 511 48.21 -4.35 6.46
N HIS A 512 48.46 -3.03 6.46
CA HIS A 512 47.53 -2.04 7.02
C HIS A 512 46.13 -2.15 6.37
N TYR A 513 46.04 -2.02 5.04
CA TYR A 513 44.75 -2.11 4.34
C TYR A 513 44.08 -3.48 4.47
N ARG A 514 44.88 -4.55 4.54
CA ARG A 514 44.36 -5.93 4.57
C ARG A 514 43.90 -6.34 5.98
N VAL A 515 44.68 -6.05 7.01
CA VAL A 515 44.40 -6.50 8.37
C VAL A 515 43.56 -5.46 9.10
N GLU A 516 44.03 -4.22 9.16
CA GLU A 516 43.41 -3.19 9.99
C GLU A 516 42.09 -2.67 9.41
N LEU A 517 41.94 -2.68 8.08
CA LEU A 517 40.73 -2.22 7.41
C LEU A 517 39.89 -3.38 6.86
N PHE A 518 40.42 -4.17 5.92
CA PHE A 518 39.64 -5.20 5.23
C PHE A 518 39.14 -6.32 6.18
N TYR A 519 40.03 -6.95 6.96
CA TYR A 519 39.61 -7.99 7.89
C TYR A 519 38.74 -7.44 9.01
N THR A 520 39.10 -6.29 9.61
CA THR A 520 38.30 -5.65 10.65
C THR A 520 36.88 -5.37 10.18
N VAL A 521 36.68 -4.75 9.01
CA VAL A 521 35.34 -4.43 8.49
C VAL A 521 34.51 -5.70 8.22
N VAL A 522 35.12 -6.74 7.64
CA VAL A 522 34.42 -8.00 7.37
C VAL A 522 34.09 -8.74 8.66
N ASP A 523 35.01 -8.78 9.62
CA ASP A 523 34.82 -9.45 10.91
C ASP A 523 33.78 -8.70 11.76
N MET A 524 33.77 -7.37 11.74
CA MET A 524 32.70 -6.57 12.35
C MET A 524 31.34 -6.87 11.71
N GLN A 525 31.23 -6.90 10.38
CA GLN A 525 29.96 -7.27 9.72
C GLN A 525 29.50 -8.68 10.11
N LEU A 526 30.42 -9.64 10.17
CA LEU A 526 30.09 -11.01 10.58
C LEU A 526 29.66 -11.08 12.05
N HIS A 527 30.32 -10.34 12.93
CA HIS A 527 29.98 -10.26 14.34
C HIS A 527 28.57 -9.67 14.52
N GLU A 528 28.30 -8.51 13.94
CA GLU A 528 27.00 -7.86 13.98
C GLU A 528 25.91 -8.75 13.36
N LEU A 529 26.18 -9.46 12.26
CA LEU A 529 25.24 -10.42 11.68
C LEU A 529 24.99 -11.65 12.58
N ASN A 530 25.91 -12.01 13.46
CA ASN A 530 25.69 -13.09 14.43
C ASN A 530 24.89 -12.58 15.64
N ASP A 531 25.19 -11.37 16.09
CA ASP A 531 24.55 -10.75 17.25
C ASP A 531 23.09 -10.34 16.95
N HIS A 532 22.81 -9.89 15.73
CA HIS A 532 21.45 -9.54 15.30
C HIS A 532 20.61 -10.76 14.86
N PHE A 533 21.25 -11.84 14.41
CA PHE A 533 20.61 -13.11 14.03
C PHE A 533 21.08 -14.26 14.93
N THR A 534 20.91 -14.11 16.24
CA THR A 534 21.37 -15.09 17.25
C THR A 534 20.66 -16.43 17.14
N GLU A 535 21.30 -17.49 17.62
CA GLU A 535 20.70 -18.82 17.75
C GLU A 535 19.43 -18.79 18.62
N THR A 536 19.40 -17.96 19.66
CA THR A 536 18.23 -17.83 20.56
C THR A 536 17.04 -17.16 19.88
N ASN A 537 17.26 -16.07 19.14
CA ASN A 537 16.20 -15.42 18.34
C ASN A 537 15.76 -16.30 17.15
N THR A 538 16.62 -17.23 16.75
CA THR A 538 16.39 -18.15 15.64
C THR A 538 16.08 -19.58 16.12
N GLN A 539 15.90 -19.83 17.42
CA GLN A 539 15.80 -21.19 17.97
C GLN A 539 14.51 -21.88 17.52
N LEU A 540 13.37 -21.17 17.56
CA LEU A 540 12.13 -21.64 16.97
C LEU A 540 12.30 -21.94 15.47
N LEU A 541 13.18 -21.19 14.80
CA LEU A 541 13.45 -21.29 13.36
C LEU A 541 14.34 -22.48 13.03
N LEU A 542 15.32 -22.79 13.89
CA LEU A 542 16.09 -24.03 13.85
C LEU A 542 15.18 -25.24 14.06
N CYS A 543 14.25 -25.15 15.02
CA CYS A 543 13.23 -26.18 15.22
C CYS A 543 12.33 -26.35 14.00
N MET A 544 11.97 -25.27 13.28
CA MET A 544 11.16 -25.34 12.06
C MET A 544 11.94 -25.76 10.81
N ASN A 545 13.27 -25.62 10.81
CA ASN A 545 14.12 -26.01 9.67
C ASN A 545 14.01 -27.51 9.35
N CYS A 546 13.59 -28.31 10.33
CA CYS A 546 13.22 -29.72 10.18
C CYS A 546 12.12 -29.99 9.14
N LEU A 547 11.29 -28.98 8.85
CA LEU A 547 10.20 -29.06 7.88
C LEU A 547 10.64 -28.76 6.44
N ASN A 548 11.90 -28.40 6.21
CA ASN A 548 12.39 -28.05 4.88
C ASN A 548 12.60 -29.32 4.02
N PRO A 549 11.85 -29.49 2.91
CA PRO A 549 11.95 -30.69 2.07
C PRO A 549 13.27 -30.76 1.29
N THR A 550 13.98 -29.64 1.11
CA THR A 550 15.16 -29.54 0.22
C THR A 550 16.31 -30.47 0.62
N ASN A 551 16.35 -30.93 1.87
CA ASN A 551 17.30 -31.96 2.32
C ASN A 551 16.59 -33.14 3.00
N LEU A 552 15.46 -33.59 2.44
CA LEU A 552 14.68 -34.75 2.92
C LEU A 552 14.37 -34.68 4.43
N PHE A 553 14.07 -33.50 4.95
CA PHE A 553 13.77 -33.30 6.38
C PHE A 553 14.90 -33.79 7.30
N SER A 554 16.16 -33.72 6.86
CA SER A 554 17.35 -34.29 7.53
C SER A 554 17.52 -33.95 9.02
N THR A 555 16.90 -32.88 9.49
CA THR A 555 16.93 -32.38 10.88
C THR A 555 15.69 -32.78 11.71
N PHE A 556 14.72 -33.51 11.15
CA PHE A 556 13.57 -34.09 11.86
C PHE A 556 13.78 -35.58 12.15
N ASP A 557 13.10 -36.11 13.17
CA ASP A 557 13.19 -37.54 13.53
C ASP A 557 12.86 -38.44 12.32
N LYS A 558 13.88 -39.17 11.87
CA LYS A 558 14.01 -39.76 10.53
C LYS A 558 12.97 -40.83 10.22
N ALA A 559 12.54 -41.60 11.23
CA ALA A 559 11.90 -42.90 10.97
C ALA A 559 10.52 -42.83 10.30
N ARG A 560 9.76 -41.73 10.50
CA ARG A 560 8.39 -41.60 9.96
C ARG A 560 8.26 -40.69 8.75
N ILE A 561 9.20 -39.76 8.55
CA ILE A 561 9.18 -38.86 7.39
C ILE A 561 9.90 -39.43 6.18
N ILE A 562 10.86 -40.37 6.34
CA ILE A 562 11.53 -40.99 5.18
C ILE A 562 10.51 -41.62 4.21
N GLU A 563 9.45 -42.27 4.70
CA GLU A 563 8.39 -42.83 3.85
C GLU A 563 7.55 -41.72 3.16
N PHE A 564 7.28 -40.61 3.87
CA PHE A 564 6.58 -39.45 3.32
C PHE A 564 7.42 -38.71 2.26
N ALA A 565 8.71 -38.55 2.50
CA ALA A 565 9.66 -37.86 1.64
C ALA A 565 10.06 -38.69 0.41
N ASN A 566 10.00 -40.03 0.49
CA ASN A 566 10.26 -40.93 -0.64
C ASN A 566 9.11 -41.01 -1.64
N ASN A 567 7.97 -40.38 -1.36
CA ASN A 567 6.90 -40.28 -2.34
C ASN A 567 7.31 -39.32 -3.47
N VAL A 568 7.25 -39.82 -4.71
CA VAL A 568 7.65 -39.12 -5.95
C VAL A 568 7.02 -37.73 -6.08
N GLU A 569 5.82 -37.54 -5.51
CA GLU A 569 5.10 -36.26 -5.49
C GLU A 569 5.84 -35.12 -4.75
N PHE A 570 6.77 -35.45 -3.85
CA PHE A 570 7.44 -34.48 -2.96
C PHE A 570 8.95 -34.31 -3.23
N LEU A 571 9.56 -35.21 -4.02
CA LEU A 571 11.02 -35.28 -4.22
C LEU A 571 11.63 -34.05 -4.93
N SER A 572 10.83 -33.25 -5.63
CA SER A 572 11.29 -32.09 -6.42
C SER A 572 10.91 -30.73 -5.82
N LEU A 573 10.26 -30.70 -4.65
CA LEU A 573 9.76 -29.46 -4.06
C LEU A 573 10.91 -28.65 -3.46
N LYS A 574 10.95 -27.35 -3.79
CA LYS A 574 11.96 -26.40 -3.29
C LYS A 574 11.30 -25.45 -2.28
N GLY A 575 11.61 -25.64 -1.01
CA GLY A 575 11.11 -24.81 0.10
C GLY A 575 9.74 -25.20 0.63
N ILE A 576 9.38 -24.62 1.79
CA ILE A 576 8.16 -24.97 2.53
C ILE A 576 6.87 -24.49 1.86
N LYS A 577 6.95 -23.41 1.06
CA LYS A 577 5.81 -22.95 0.26
C LYS A 577 5.30 -24.04 -0.66
N ASN A 578 6.20 -24.62 -1.47
CA ASN A 578 5.85 -25.66 -2.42
C ASN A 578 5.36 -26.94 -1.71
N LEU A 579 5.93 -27.25 -0.54
CA LEU A 579 5.45 -28.34 0.31
C LEU A 579 4.02 -28.10 0.80
N SER A 580 3.72 -26.89 1.30
CA SER A 580 2.39 -26.52 1.75
C SER A 580 1.36 -26.59 0.63
N GLU A 581 1.67 -26.01 -0.54
CA GLU A 581 0.80 -26.07 -1.72
C GLU A 581 0.56 -27.52 -2.14
N LYS A 582 1.61 -28.36 -2.15
CA LYS A 582 1.47 -29.78 -2.51
C LYS A 582 0.68 -30.60 -1.49
N LEU A 583 0.83 -30.31 -0.19
CA LEU A 583 0.03 -30.94 0.87
C LEU A 583 -1.46 -30.61 0.74
N VAL A 584 -1.78 -29.40 0.27
CA VAL A 584 -3.15 -29.01 -0.04
C VAL A 584 -3.65 -29.74 -1.27
N GLU A 585 -2.89 -29.69 -2.37
CA GLU A 585 -3.23 -30.32 -3.65
C GLU A 585 -3.49 -31.84 -3.51
N THR A 586 -2.66 -32.53 -2.74
CA THR A 586 -2.76 -33.99 -2.51
C THR A 586 -3.74 -34.38 -1.41
N GLY A 587 -4.41 -33.41 -0.77
CA GLY A 587 -5.30 -33.65 0.38
C GLY A 587 -4.60 -34.11 1.66
N ARG A 588 -3.27 -34.22 1.66
CA ARG A 588 -2.48 -34.73 2.79
C ARG A 588 -2.46 -33.79 4.00
N HIS A 589 -2.74 -32.51 3.81
CA HIS A 589 -2.92 -31.56 4.92
C HIS A 589 -4.05 -31.97 5.90
N ILE A 590 -5.04 -32.74 5.44
CA ILE A 590 -6.12 -33.30 6.27
C ILE A 590 -5.62 -34.52 7.06
N VAL A 591 -4.75 -35.33 6.44
CA VAL A 591 -4.18 -36.54 7.04
C VAL A 591 -3.12 -36.18 8.10
N TYR A 592 -2.36 -35.12 7.87
CA TYR A 592 -1.28 -34.66 8.75
C TYR A 592 -1.55 -33.24 9.27
N PRO A 593 -2.63 -33.02 10.03
CA PRO A 593 -3.09 -31.68 10.41
C PRO A 593 -2.06 -30.93 11.26
N LEU A 594 -1.35 -31.62 12.16
CA LEU A 594 -0.33 -31.00 13.01
C LEU A 594 0.93 -30.60 12.23
N VAL A 595 1.35 -31.41 11.25
CA VAL A 595 2.50 -31.09 10.38
C VAL A 595 2.15 -29.89 9.52
N TYR A 596 0.94 -29.88 8.95
CA TYR A 596 0.47 -28.76 8.15
C TYR A 596 0.28 -27.48 8.97
N LEU A 597 -0.17 -27.58 10.22
CA LEU A 597 -0.25 -26.44 11.13
C LEU A 597 1.14 -25.86 11.42
N LEU A 598 2.14 -26.71 11.70
CA LEU A 598 3.51 -26.26 11.93
C LEU A 598 4.10 -25.57 10.68
N LEU A 599 3.83 -26.12 9.49
CA LEU A 599 4.18 -25.50 8.20
C LEU A 599 3.49 -24.15 8.01
N LYS A 600 2.19 -24.05 8.32
CA LYS A 600 1.44 -22.79 8.28
C LYS A 600 2.10 -21.75 9.18
N LEU A 601 2.36 -22.08 10.44
CA LEU A 601 3.02 -21.17 11.39
C LEU A 601 4.38 -20.68 10.88
N ALA A 602 5.21 -21.59 10.34
CA ALA A 602 6.52 -21.25 9.78
C ALA A 602 6.44 -20.25 8.60
N MET A 603 5.41 -20.34 7.77
CA MET A 603 5.21 -19.39 6.67
C MET A 603 4.61 -18.06 7.15
N ILE A 604 3.63 -18.10 8.04
CA ILE A 604 2.84 -16.93 8.48
C ILE A 604 3.73 -15.88 9.17
N PHE A 605 4.76 -16.29 9.90
CA PHE A 605 5.60 -15.35 10.63
C PHE A 605 6.25 -14.28 9.74
N PRO A 606 6.08 -12.99 10.07
CA PRO A 606 6.52 -11.90 9.21
C PRO A 606 8.02 -11.67 9.38
N VAL A 607 8.79 -11.98 8.34
CA VAL A 607 10.24 -11.79 8.33
C VAL A 607 10.61 -10.31 8.13
N VAL A 608 9.82 -9.59 7.34
CA VAL A 608 10.07 -8.19 6.95
C VAL A 608 8.81 -7.35 7.00
N THR A 609 8.98 -6.04 7.15
CA THR A 609 7.92 -5.00 7.14
C THR A 609 7.67 -4.44 5.74
N SER A 610 8.01 -5.18 4.68
CA SER A 610 8.09 -4.58 3.33
C SER A 610 6.76 -4.06 2.77
N THR A 611 5.61 -4.68 3.10
CA THR A 611 4.30 -4.22 2.60
C THR A 611 3.85 -2.92 3.25
N VAL A 612 4.05 -2.76 4.56
CA VAL A 612 3.74 -1.52 5.27
C VAL A 612 4.67 -0.37 4.83
N GLU A 613 5.96 -0.67 4.61
CA GLU A 613 6.89 0.31 4.04
C GLU A 613 6.56 0.72 2.60
N LYS A 614 6.11 -0.24 1.77
CA LYS A 614 5.60 0.04 0.42
C LYS A 614 4.32 0.87 0.48
N ALA A 615 3.46 0.69 1.50
CA ALA A 615 2.29 1.53 1.72
C ALA A 615 2.70 2.99 1.99
N PHE A 616 3.75 3.24 2.79
CA PHE A 616 4.29 4.59 3.00
C PHE A 616 4.90 5.22 1.74
N SER A 617 5.57 4.42 0.90
CA SER A 617 6.03 4.90 -0.41
C SER A 617 4.83 5.29 -1.30
N THR A 618 3.79 4.46 -1.28
CA THR A 618 2.54 4.65 -2.04
C THR A 618 1.72 5.84 -1.55
N MET A 619 1.73 6.11 -0.25
CA MET A 619 1.10 7.28 0.37
C MET A 619 1.57 8.59 -0.29
N LYS A 620 2.83 8.68 -0.74
CA LYS A 620 3.34 9.88 -1.44
C LYS A 620 2.72 10.08 -2.82
N ILE A 621 2.19 9.03 -3.43
CA ILE A 621 1.48 9.09 -4.72
C ILE A 621 0.06 9.61 -4.49
N VAL A 622 -0.67 8.99 -3.55
CA VAL A 622 -2.07 9.30 -3.23
C VAL A 622 -2.20 10.66 -2.51
N LYS A 623 -1.41 10.88 -1.46
CA LYS A 623 -1.32 12.14 -0.70
C LYS A 623 -0.08 12.92 -1.16
N ASN A 624 -0.17 13.47 -2.36
CA ASN A 624 0.81 14.39 -2.91
C ASN A 624 0.49 15.85 -2.52
N ARG A 625 1.31 16.81 -2.97
CA ARG A 625 1.12 18.24 -2.67
C ARG A 625 -0.24 18.80 -3.13
N LEU A 626 -0.82 18.24 -4.18
CA LEU A 626 -2.16 18.62 -4.69
C LEU A 626 -3.29 17.99 -3.87
N CYS A 627 -3.02 16.87 -3.21
CA CYS A 627 -3.93 16.12 -2.33
C CYS A 627 -3.57 16.26 -0.84
N ASN A 628 -2.94 17.36 -0.41
CA ASN A 628 -2.45 17.46 0.99
C ASN A 628 -3.57 17.65 2.04
N ARG A 629 -4.80 17.97 1.60
CA ARG A 629 -5.99 18.17 2.46
C ARG A 629 -6.86 16.92 2.64
N LEU A 630 -6.40 15.75 2.18
CA LEU A 630 -7.13 14.50 2.40
C LEU A 630 -7.22 14.22 3.91
N ARG A 631 -8.45 14.06 4.40
CA ARG A 631 -8.70 13.55 5.76
C ARG A 631 -8.32 12.07 5.83
N ASP A 632 -7.95 11.60 7.00
CA ASP A 632 -7.33 10.28 7.19
C ASP A 632 -8.19 9.13 6.66
N ALA A 633 -9.51 9.17 6.88
CA ALA A 633 -10.43 8.15 6.36
C ALA A 633 -10.41 8.06 4.82
N TRP A 634 -10.51 9.20 4.12
CA TRP A 634 -10.47 9.20 2.65
C TRP A 634 -9.10 8.77 2.11
N MET A 635 -8.02 9.16 2.79
CA MET A 635 -6.68 8.71 2.43
C MET A 635 -6.54 7.19 2.55
N ASN A 636 -7.03 6.61 3.65
CA ASN A 636 -7.06 5.16 3.85
C ASN A 636 -7.86 4.45 2.74
N ASP A 637 -9.07 4.94 2.44
CA ASP A 637 -9.95 4.31 1.45
C ASP A 637 -9.33 4.33 0.04
N CYS A 638 -8.67 5.43 -0.35
CA CYS A 638 -7.88 5.49 -1.58
C CYS A 638 -6.66 4.56 -1.56
N LEU A 639 -5.99 4.41 -0.42
CA LEU A 639 -4.81 3.54 -0.32
C LEU A 639 -5.19 2.06 -0.40
N ILE A 640 -6.27 1.63 0.25
CA ILE A 640 -6.77 0.25 0.18
C ILE A 640 -7.01 -0.13 -1.27
N THR A 641 -7.79 0.67 -2.00
CA THR A 641 -8.15 0.39 -3.40
C THR A 641 -6.97 0.47 -4.37
N TYR A 642 -6.00 1.37 -4.11
CA TYR A 642 -4.79 1.48 -4.93
C TYR A 642 -3.78 0.36 -4.69
N ILE A 643 -3.50 0.03 -3.43
CA ILE A 643 -2.53 -1.00 -3.04
C ILE A 643 -3.06 -2.39 -3.38
N GLU A 644 -4.33 -2.66 -3.05
CA GLU A 644 -5.00 -3.96 -3.27
C GLU A 644 -5.80 -3.97 -4.58
N LYS A 645 -5.27 -3.30 -5.61
CA LYS A 645 -5.92 -3.22 -6.94
C LYS A 645 -6.21 -4.58 -7.57
N ASP A 646 -5.43 -5.62 -7.25
CA ASP A 646 -5.68 -6.99 -7.73
C ASP A 646 -6.94 -7.62 -7.11
N VAL A 647 -7.34 -7.15 -5.93
CA VAL A 647 -8.60 -7.49 -5.27
C VAL A 647 -9.70 -6.55 -5.75
N PHE A 648 -9.46 -5.24 -5.69
CA PHE A 648 -10.44 -4.22 -6.06
C PHE A 648 -10.95 -4.35 -7.50
N ASN A 649 -10.07 -4.67 -8.47
CA ASN A 649 -10.49 -4.85 -9.87
C ASN A 649 -11.40 -6.07 -10.12
N LYS A 650 -11.59 -6.96 -9.13
CA LYS A 650 -12.48 -8.12 -9.23
C LYS A 650 -13.85 -7.86 -8.61
N ILE A 651 -14.03 -6.70 -7.98
CA ILE A 651 -15.28 -6.30 -7.35
C ILE A 651 -16.17 -5.72 -8.43
N ASP A 652 -17.39 -6.25 -8.51
CA ASP A 652 -18.39 -5.73 -9.44
C ASP A 652 -18.82 -4.33 -8.98
N ASN A 653 -18.97 -3.41 -9.93
CA ASN A 653 -19.52 -2.10 -9.67
C ASN A 653 -20.91 -2.20 -9.03
N GLU A 654 -21.72 -3.21 -9.37
CA GLU A 654 -23.04 -3.46 -8.77
C GLU A 654 -22.99 -3.70 -7.26
N LEU A 655 -21.88 -4.21 -6.73
CA LEU A 655 -21.67 -4.41 -5.29
C LEU A 655 -21.27 -3.12 -4.57
N ILE A 656 -20.63 -2.19 -5.29
CA ILE A 656 -20.22 -0.86 -4.76
C ILE A 656 -21.43 0.08 -4.68
N ILE A 657 -22.42 -0.10 -5.55
CA ILE A 657 -23.70 0.63 -5.57
C ILE A 657 -24.57 0.21 -4.38
#